data_AF-A0A8C4GQH3-F1
#
_entry.id   AF-A0A8C4GQH3-F1
#
_cell.length_a   1.000
_cell.length_b   1.000
_cell.length_c   1.000
_cell.angle_alpha   90.00
_cell.angle_beta   90.00
_cell.angle_gamma   90.00
#
_symmetry.space_group_name_H-M   'P 1'
#
loop_
_entity.id
_entity.type
_entity.pdbx_description
1 polymer ?
#
loop_
_entity_poly.entity_id
_entity_poly.type
_entity_poly.pdbx_seq_one_letter_code
_entity_poly.pdbx_strand_id
1 'polypeptide(L)'
;MDKATEEPAGKRTDVPVKGEAAIKPEFLTTKEKFHGFVDSEWRGPKGDKASENDKVEETKVAPPVEPDTKKLKLDSEESNKSGKPDGKRIRGQNKSRPHTKPTTYDEKRLCLSVLQDNRECPFGDKCHFHHDIAEYMATKPADIRESCYLHDTFGKCAFGLTCRFAKAHTTPDFKTMENAELIKACEGKTPVKNSLSKDLQNRLRKRSVSFKKSAEYLKTLSDNRDKREERGNGEACAAEVSADQTGGEQQAATKVETQLQASPDKQPPVKTIGPLTDVDVIKLRPCEKKQVDFQDKLYLAPLTTCGNLPFRRVCKRFGADITCGEMAMCTNLLQGQQSEWALLKRHESEDVFGVQVEGCFPDTMTRCAELINNNTDVDFVDINSGCPIDLVYKKGGGCGLMTRTRKFEQIIKGMNYVLDVPLTVKIRTGVQEKSNIAHKLIPEMKKWGVSMITLHGRSREQRYTKLADWDYITTCSKLASPVPLFGNGDILSYEDAMKARETGVSGIMIARGALIKPWIFTEIKESRHWDISSNERLDILRDFTNFGLEHWGSDTRGVEKIRTFMLEWLSFMCRYIPVGLLERVPQKINERPPYYMGRNYLESLMASQHVGDWVRISEMLLGPVPTNFNFLPKHKANAYK
;
A
#
# COMPACT_ATOMS: atom_id res chain seq x y z
N MET A 1 -41.46 -15.93 53.43
CA MET A 1 -41.72 -15.02 52.30
C MET A 1 -40.56 -14.07 52.26
N ASP A 2 -39.69 -14.20 51.26
CA ASP A 2 -39.07 -13.09 50.55
C ASP A 2 -38.25 -13.68 49.40
N LYS A 3 -38.71 -13.37 48.19
CA LYS A 3 -38.21 -13.88 46.93
C LYS A 3 -36.87 -13.21 46.62
N ALA A 4 -35.83 -14.02 46.47
CA ALA A 4 -34.65 -13.64 45.72
C ALA A 4 -35.04 -13.45 44.24
N THR A 5 -34.95 -12.20 43.77
CA THR A 5 -34.99 -11.86 42.36
C THR A 5 -33.63 -12.18 41.75
N GLU A 6 -33.51 -13.35 41.12
CA GLU A 6 -32.46 -13.62 40.13
C GLU A 6 -32.67 -12.71 38.92
N GLU A 7 -31.67 -11.89 38.58
CA GLU A 7 -31.60 -11.23 37.29
C GLU A 7 -31.47 -12.27 36.18
N PRO A 8 -32.22 -12.16 35.07
CA PRO A 8 -32.17 -13.15 34.01
C PRO A 8 -30.85 -13.02 33.26
N ALA A 9 -30.01 -14.05 33.36
CA ALA A 9 -28.89 -14.26 32.44
C ALA A 9 -29.42 -14.22 31.01
N GLY A 10 -29.12 -13.13 30.29
CA GLY A 10 -29.49 -12.95 28.89
C GLY A 10 -28.88 -14.07 28.04
N LYS A 11 -29.69 -15.07 27.70
CA LYS A 11 -29.37 -16.07 26.68
C LYS A 11 -29.19 -15.32 25.36
N ARG A 12 -27.93 -15.07 24.97
CA ARG A 12 -27.60 -14.84 23.55
C ARG A 12 -28.01 -16.11 22.82
N THR A 13 -28.94 -15.98 21.90
CA THR A 13 -29.34 -17.06 21.00
C THR A 13 -28.13 -17.48 20.17
N ASP A 14 -27.80 -18.77 20.17
CA ASP A 14 -26.73 -19.45 19.40
C ASP A 14 -26.93 -19.41 17.87
N VAL A 15 -27.43 -18.30 17.34
CA VAL A 15 -27.61 -18.12 15.89
C VAL A 15 -26.39 -17.37 15.37
N PRO A 16 -25.54 -17.99 14.53
CA PRO A 16 -24.38 -17.32 13.96
C PRO A 16 -24.81 -16.08 13.17
N VAL A 17 -24.39 -14.90 13.65
CA VAL A 17 -24.69 -13.63 13.01
C VAL A 17 -23.91 -13.56 11.69
N LYS A 18 -24.64 -13.35 10.59
CA LYS A 18 -24.04 -13.32 9.24
C LYS A 18 -22.95 -12.24 9.16
N GLY A 19 -21.70 -12.68 8.98
CA GLY A 19 -20.55 -11.78 8.86
C GLY A 19 -19.76 -11.57 10.16
N GLU A 20 -20.15 -12.21 11.26
CA GLU A 20 -19.32 -12.33 12.46
C GLU A 20 -18.46 -13.60 12.40
N ALA A 21 -17.29 -13.55 13.02
CA ALA A 21 -16.42 -14.70 13.15
C ALA A 21 -16.94 -15.65 14.24
N ALA A 22 -16.84 -16.96 13.99
CA ALA A 22 -17.23 -17.98 14.95
C ALA A 22 -16.12 -18.16 16.01
N ILE A 23 -16.34 -17.56 17.18
CA ILE A 23 -15.46 -17.65 18.36
C ILE A 23 -16.16 -18.56 19.38
N LYS A 24 -15.40 -19.41 20.07
CA LYS A 24 -15.97 -20.33 21.06
C LYS A 24 -16.73 -19.57 22.17
N PRO A 25 -17.91 -20.05 22.61
CA PRO A 25 -18.79 -19.30 23.50
C PRO A 25 -18.13 -18.81 24.80
N GLU A 26 -17.18 -19.55 25.35
CA GLU A 26 -16.48 -19.23 26.60
C GLU A 26 -15.63 -17.94 26.52
N PHE A 27 -15.26 -17.49 25.32
CA PHE A 27 -14.50 -16.25 25.12
C PHE A 27 -15.39 -15.04 24.78
N LEU A 28 -16.66 -15.26 24.42
CA LEU A 28 -17.55 -14.18 24.02
C LEU A 28 -17.91 -13.29 25.21
N THR A 29 -18.00 -11.98 24.96
CA THR A 29 -18.33 -11.01 26.00
C THR A 29 -19.23 -9.89 25.46
N THR A 30 -19.64 -8.97 26.35
CA THR A 30 -20.35 -7.73 25.98
C THR A 30 -19.36 -6.59 25.83
N LYS A 31 -19.77 -5.52 25.15
CA LYS A 31 -18.95 -4.33 24.95
C LYS A 31 -18.53 -3.69 26.29
N GLU A 32 -19.47 -3.61 27.23
CA GLU A 32 -19.27 -2.98 28.54
C GLU A 32 -18.26 -3.77 29.37
N LYS A 33 -18.41 -5.10 29.41
CA LYS A 33 -17.45 -5.99 30.08
C LYS A 33 -16.08 -5.94 29.43
N PHE A 34 -16.02 -5.87 28.10
CA PHE A 34 -14.76 -5.75 27.37
C PHE A 34 -14.00 -4.48 27.73
N HIS A 35 -14.63 -3.32 27.61
CA HIS A 35 -13.96 -2.06 27.93
C HIS A 35 -13.67 -1.90 29.42
N GLY A 36 -14.58 -2.36 30.29
CA GLY A 36 -14.35 -2.40 31.73
C GLY A 36 -13.09 -3.18 32.10
N PHE A 37 -12.89 -4.36 31.50
CA PHE A 37 -11.67 -5.17 31.71
C PHE A 37 -10.41 -4.50 31.14
N VAL A 38 -10.48 -3.96 29.92
CA VAL A 38 -9.32 -3.34 29.27
C VAL A 38 -8.87 -2.07 30.02
N ASP A 39 -9.80 -1.31 30.56
CA ASP A 39 -9.53 -0.10 31.34
C ASP A 39 -9.05 -0.42 32.77
N SER A 40 -9.61 -1.45 33.43
CA SER A 40 -9.22 -1.82 34.81
C SER A 40 -7.79 -2.36 34.91
N GLU A 41 -7.35 -3.10 33.90
CA GLU A 41 -6.02 -3.73 33.87
C GLU A 41 -4.93 -2.81 33.29
N TRP A 42 -5.29 -1.65 32.73
CA TRP A 42 -4.31 -0.72 32.18
C TRP A 42 -3.45 -0.11 33.29
N ARG A 43 -2.21 -0.58 33.40
CA ARG A 43 -1.15 0.05 34.19
C ARG A 43 -0.23 0.81 33.24
N GLY A 44 -0.65 2.00 32.82
CA GLY A 44 0.10 2.81 31.87
C GLY A 44 1.55 3.08 32.28
N PRO A 45 2.38 3.65 31.39
CA PRO A 45 3.73 4.08 31.74
C PRO A 45 3.65 5.01 32.95
N LYS A 46 4.45 4.75 34.00
CA LYS A 46 4.50 5.59 35.20
C LYS A 46 5.00 6.99 34.81
N GLY A 47 4.09 7.88 34.43
CA GLY A 47 4.28 9.32 34.56
C GLY A 47 4.13 9.67 36.03
N ASP A 48 5.00 10.55 36.53
CA ASP A 48 4.92 11.05 37.89
C ASP A 48 3.49 11.50 38.21
N LYS A 49 3.03 11.12 39.41
CA LYS A 49 1.70 11.42 39.94
C LYS A 49 1.36 12.89 39.65
N ALA A 50 0.33 13.12 38.83
CA ALA A 50 -0.39 14.37 38.90
C ALA A 50 -0.97 14.45 40.32
N SER A 51 -0.42 15.38 41.09
CA SER A 51 -0.89 15.72 42.43
C SER A 51 -2.39 16.01 42.39
N GLU A 52 -3.12 15.44 43.34
CA GLU A 52 -4.45 15.89 43.74
C GLU A 52 -4.38 17.40 44.02
N ASN A 53 -4.82 18.22 43.06
CA ASN A 53 -5.44 19.53 43.22
C ASN A 53 -5.54 20.21 41.85
N ASP A 54 -6.56 19.85 41.09
CA ASP A 54 -7.17 20.79 40.14
C ASP A 54 -8.66 20.43 40.00
N LYS A 55 -9.47 21.08 40.85
CA LYS A 55 -10.91 21.19 40.64
C LYS A 55 -11.11 22.16 39.47
N VAL A 56 -11.40 21.64 38.29
CA VAL A 56 -12.00 22.44 37.21
C VAL A 56 -13.49 22.15 37.20
N GLU A 57 -14.28 23.19 37.41
CA GLU A 57 -15.75 23.17 37.45
C GLU A 57 -16.34 22.56 36.16
N GLU A 58 -17.08 21.46 36.32
CA GLU A 58 -17.99 20.95 35.29
C GLU A 58 -19.17 21.91 35.11
N THR A 59 -19.18 22.66 34.01
CA THR A 59 -20.43 23.29 33.55
C THR A 59 -21.32 22.21 32.94
N LYS A 60 -22.38 21.84 33.65
CA LYS A 60 -23.42 20.90 33.23
C LYS A 60 -24.02 21.29 31.88
N VAL A 61 -23.83 20.46 30.86
CA VAL A 61 -24.69 20.43 29.67
C VAL A 61 -25.34 19.05 29.58
N ALA A 62 -26.66 19.03 29.65
CA ALA A 62 -27.48 17.82 29.69
C ALA A 62 -27.32 16.93 28.44
N PRO A 63 -27.45 15.60 28.58
CA PRO A 63 -27.36 14.68 27.45
C PRO A 63 -28.62 14.80 26.56
N PRO A 64 -28.50 14.78 25.22
CA PRO A 64 -29.66 14.72 24.35
C PRO A 64 -30.29 13.33 24.39
N VAL A 65 -31.60 13.33 24.63
CA VAL A 65 -32.52 12.18 24.68
C VAL A 65 -32.57 11.46 23.33
N GLU A 66 -32.45 10.13 23.35
CA GLU A 66 -32.64 9.25 22.19
C GLU A 66 -34.12 9.19 21.77
N PRO A 67 -34.47 9.20 20.47
CA PRO A 67 -35.79 8.81 20.01
C PRO A 67 -35.87 7.34 19.60
N ASP A 68 -36.98 6.71 20.00
CA ASP A 68 -37.32 5.29 19.90
C ASP A 68 -37.21 4.63 18.51
N THR A 69 -36.84 3.35 18.56
CA THR A 69 -36.88 2.37 17.47
C THR A 69 -38.29 2.17 16.90
N LYS A 70 -38.46 2.30 15.57
CA LYS A 70 -39.63 1.78 14.84
C LYS A 70 -39.27 0.63 13.91
N LYS A 71 -39.96 -0.49 14.17
CA LYS A 71 -39.96 -1.76 13.44
C LYS A 71 -40.33 -1.58 11.96
N LEU A 72 -39.69 -2.36 11.11
CA LEU A 72 -40.08 -2.63 9.72
C LEU A 72 -41.49 -3.23 9.66
N LYS A 73 -42.37 -2.65 8.84
CA LYS A 73 -43.56 -3.30 8.28
C LYS A 73 -43.47 -3.24 6.76
N LEU A 74 -43.71 -4.38 6.14
CA LEU A 74 -43.81 -4.59 4.70
C LEU A 74 -45.18 -4.13 4.16
N ASP A 75 -45.13 -3.76 2.88
CA ASP A 75 -46.17 -3.82 1.82
C ASP A 75 -47.11 -2.63 1.46
N SER A 76 -47.29 -2.58 0.13
CA SER A 76 -48.35 -2.01 -0.75
C SER A 76 -48.46 -0.50 -1.02
N GLU A 77 -48.13 -0.18 -2.28
CA GLU A 77 -48.76 0.67 -3.32
C GLU A 77 -49.46 2.03 -3.05
N GLU A 78 -49.26 2.89 -4.06
CA GLU A 78 -49.99 4.10 -4.51
C GLU A 78 -49.65 5.53 -4.01
N SER A 79 -49.10 6.29 -4.97
CA SER A 79 -49.20 7.73 -5.29
C SER A 79 -49.53 8.79 -4.21
N ASN A 80 -48.67 9.80 -4.02
CA ASN A 80 -48.76 11.11 -4.70
C ASN A 80 -47.71 12.14 -4.22
N LYS A 81 -47.48 13.14 -5.07
CA LYS A 81 -46.48 14.23 -5.10
C LYS A 81 -46.23 15.00 -3.78
N SER A 82 -44.95 15.27 -3.48
CA SER A 82 -44.41 16.63 -3.24
C SER A 82 -42.91 16.59 -2.92
N GLY A 83 -42.15 17.52 -3.51
CA GLY A 83 -40.70 17.49 -3.60
C GLY A 83 -39.94 17.68 -2.28
N LYS A 84 -38.84 16.94 -2.14
CA LYS A 84 -37.73 17.23 -1.22
C LYS A 84 -36.39 17.00 -1.94
N PRO A 85 -35.35 17.79 -1.65
CA PRO A 85 -34.11 17.80 -2.40
C PRO A 85 -33.32 16.51 -2.17
N ASP A 86 -32.69 16.02 -3.23
CA ASP A 86 -31.85 14.83 -3.26
C ASP A 86 -30.99 14.67 -2.01
N GLY A 87 -31.26 13.60 -1.26
CA GLY A 87 -30.35 13.06 -0.27
C GLY A 87 -29.07 12.60 -0.97
N LYS A 88 -28.09 13.51 -1.10
CA LYS A 88 -26.74 13.19 -1.56
C LYS A 88 -26.19 12.05 -0.71
N ARG A 89 -26.10 10.85 -1.30
CA ARG A 89 -25.25 9.76 -0.82
C ARG A 89 -23.87 10.34 -0.58
N ILE A 90 -23.46 10.50 0.68
CA ILE A 90 -22.13 10.98 1.06
C ILE A 90 -21.12 9.87 0.70
N ARG A 91 -20.73 9.81 -0.58
CA ARG A 91 -19.61 9.00 -1.08
C ARG A 91 -18.37 9.87 -1.11
N GLY A 92 -17.55 9.73 -0.06
CA GLY A 92 -16.21 10.30 0.04
C GLY A 92 -15.61 10.00 1.41
N GLN A 93 -14.60 9.13 1.46
CA GLN A 93 -14.08 8.56 2.72
C GLN A 93 -13.23 9.52 3.59
N ASN A 94 -12.86 10.73 3.13
CA ASN A 94 -11.81 11.53 3.79
C ASN A 94 -12.02 13.05 3.76
N LYS A 95 -13.26 13.56 3.84
CA LYS A 95 -13.51 15.02 3.74
C LYS A 95 -13.31 15.82 5.04
N SER A 96 -13.15 15.16 6.19
CA SER A 96 -13.11 15.79 7.52
C SER A 96 -11.96 15.28 8.39
N ARG A 97 -10.80 14.95 7.79
CA ARG A 97 -9.62 14.56 8.56
C ARG A 97 -8.93 15.84 9.07
N PRO A 98 -8.74 16.01 10.39
CA PRO A 98 -7.92 17.11 10.89
C PRO A 98 -6.50 16.99 10.34
N HIS A 99 -5.87 18.11 10.01
CA HIS A 99 -4.49 18.11 9.53
C HIS A 99 -3.57 17.70 10.67
N THR A 100 -3.19 16.41 10.72
CA THR A 100 -2.35 15.82 11.77
C THR A 100 -0.87 16.12 11.54
N LYS A 101 -0.53 17.39 11.31
CA LYS A 101 0.85 17.84 11.44
C LYS A 101 0.91 18.76 12.65
N PRO A 102 1.48 18.30 13.77
CA PRO A 102 2.08 19.23 14.71
C PRO A 102 2.97 20.17 13.89
N THR A 103 2.66 21.45 13.92
CA THR A 103 3.42 22.49 13.21
C THR A 103 4.85 22.60 13.75
N THR A 104 5.07 22.12 14.98
CA THR A 104 6.34 22.05 15.71
C THR A 104 6.29 20.84 16.65
N TYR A 105 7.26 19.93 16.54
CA TYR A 105 7.42 18.81 17.50
C TYR A 105 8.32 19.19 18.67
N ASP A 106 9.30 20.07 18.40
CA ASP A 106 10.16 20.67 19.41
C ASP A 106 10.04 22.19 19.26
N GLU A 107 9.73 22.90 20.34
CA GLU A 107 9.71 24.37 20.38
C GLU A 107 11.10 24.95 20.17
N LYS A 108 12.13 24.21 20.62
CA LYS A 108 13.55 24.57 20.58
C LYS A 108 14.32 23.51 19.79
N ARG A 109 14.66 23.80 18.53
CA ARG A 109 15.46 22.89 17.70
C ARG A 109 16.93 23.27 17.75
N LEU A 110 17.82 22.30 17.96
CA LEU A 110 19.26 22.52 17.87
C LEU A 110 19.70 22.91 16.46
N CYS A 111 20.70 23.79 16.40
CA CYS A 111 21.35 24.20 15.16
C CYS A 111 22.09 23.02 14.52
N LEU A 112 21.98 22.88 13.20
CA LEU A 112 22.70 21.81 12.47
C LEU A 112 24.22 21.92 12.63
N SER A 113 24.78 23.14 12.70
CA SER A 113 26.22 23.33 12.89
C SER A 113 26.72 22.85 14.25
N VAL A 114 25.86 22.90 15.27
CA VAL A 114 26.15 22.38 16.61
C VAL A 114 26.04 20.85 16.64
N LEU A 115 25.11 20.27 15.86
CA LEU A 115 24.98 18.83 15.71
C LEU A 115 26.10 18.17 14.89
N GLN A 116 26.83 18.92 14.06
CA GLN A 116 27.88 18.43 13.15
C GLN A 116 29.29 18.85 13.59
N ASP A 117 29.62 18.61 14.86
CA ASP A 117 30.95 18.82 15.47
C ASP A 117 31.37 20.30 15.61
N ASN A 118 30.61 21.08 16.39
CA ASN A 118 31.05 22.41 16.87
C ASN A 118 31.54 23.37 15.77
N ARG A 119 30.96 23.30 14.57
CA ARG A 119 31.22 24.32 13.56
C ARG A 119 30.55 25.61 13.99
N GLU A 120 31.27 26.74 13.87
CA GLU A 120 30.68 28.05 14.10
C GLU A 120 29.45 28.21 13.21
N CYS A 121 28.32 28.57 13.82
CA CYS A 121 27.09 28.78 13.09
C CYS A 121 27.29 29.98 12.15
N PRO A 122 27.05 29.85 10.83
CA PRO A 122 27.21 30.96 9.89
C PRO A 122 26.26 32.14 10.18
N PHE A 123 25.24 31.92 11.01
CA PHE A 123 24.28 32.93 11.44
C PHE A 123 24.58 33.50 12.84
N GLY A 124 25.54 32.92 13.59
CA GLY A 124 25.89 33.33 14.95
C GLY A 124 24.66 33.55 15.83
N ASP A 125 24.60 34.68 16.53
CA ASP A 125 23.50 35.05 17.42
C ASP A 125 22.17 35.36 16.70
N LYS A 126 22.19 35.52 15.37
CA LYS A 126 20.97 35.69 14.56
C LYS A 126 20.35 34.37 14.13
N CYS A 127 20.91 33.23 14.55
CA CYS A 127 20.37 31.93 14.24
C CYS A 127 19.02 31.74 14.92
N HIS A 128 18.04 31.24 14.16
CA HIS A 128 16.73 30.86 14.70
C HIS A 128 16.78 29.55 15.53
N PHE A 129 17.87 28.80 15.45
CA PHE A 129 18.05 27.52 16.13
C PHE A 129 18.88 27.66 17.41
N HIS A 130 18.63 26.79 18.39
CA HIS A 130 19.35 26.79 19.66
C HIS A 130 20.79 26.31 19.52
N HIS A 131 21.69 26.95 20.26
CA HIS A 131 23.11 26.58 20.34
C HIS A 131 23.51 26.03 21.71
N ASP A 132 22.71 26.27 22.77
CA ASP A 132 22.96 25.69 24.10
C ASP A 132 22.46 24.23 24.14
N ILE A 133 23.43 23.32 24.20
CA ILE A 133 23.17 21.88 24.25
C ILE A 133 22.59 21.47 25.62
N ALA A 134 23.08 22.04 26.72
CA ALA A 134 22.65 21.68 28.06
C ALA A 134 21.20 22.10 28.29
N GLU A 135 20.84 23.32 27.87
CA GLU A 135 19.45 23.80 27.92
C GLU A 135 18.54 22.92 27.06
N TYR A 136 18.95 22.60 25.83
CA TYR A 136 18.18 21.70 24.96
C TYR A 136 17.93 20.33 25.61
N MET A 137 18.98 19.71 26.14
CA MET A 137 18.88 18.39 26.78
C MET A 137 18.01 18.41 28.03
N ALA A 138 17.96 19.53 28.76
CA ALA A 138 17.05 19.72 29.89
C ALA A 138 15.58 19.88 29.45
N THR A 139 15.32 20.52 28.31
CA THR A 139 13.94 20.67 27.77
C THR A 139 13.41 19.41 27.09
N LYS A 140 14.29 18.48 26.73
CA LYS A 140 13.92 17.28 26.00
C LYS A 140 13.10 16.34 26.90
N PRO A 141 11.97 15.79 26.41
CA PRO A 141 11.21 14.81 27.20
C PRO A 141 12.05 13.57 27.50
N ALA A 142 11.73 12.85 28.59
CA ALA A 142 12.42 11.64 28.98
C ALA A 142 12.58 10.64 27.82
N ASP A 143 13.72 9.96 27.76
CA ASP A 143 13.99 8.96 26.73
C ASP A 143 13.00 7.80 26.84
N ILE A 144 12.66 7.22 25.69
CA ILE A 144 11.57 6.23 25.59
C ILE A 144 12.00 4.88 26.20
N ARG A 145 13.26 4.49 26.03
CA ARG A 145 13.86 3.25 26.56
C ARG A 145 15.34 3.48 26.90
N GLU A 146 15.92 2.51 27.60
CA GLU A 146 17.32 2.51 28.03
C GLU A 146 18.31 2.27 26.89
N SER A 147 17.88 1.65 25.78
CA SER A 147 18.73 1.34 24.64
C SER A 147 18.23 1.97 23.34
N CYS A 148 19.16 2.22 22.41
CA CYS A 148 18.88 2.81 21.12
C CYS A 148 19.16 1.82 20.00
N TYR A 149 18.10 1.36 19.33
CA TYR A 149 18.19 0.40 18.22
C TYR A 149 19.20 0.81 17.14
N LEU A 150 19.27 2.10 16.77
CA LEU A 150 20.19 2.57 15.73
C LEU A 150 21.66 2.47 16.17
N HIS A 151 21.95 2.89 17.40
CA HIS A 151 23.31 2.79 17.96
C HIS A 151 23.72 1.33 18.14
N ASP A 152 22.83 0.49 18.67
CA ASP A 152 23.11 -0.93 18.94
C ASP A 152 23.30 -1.72 17.64
N THR A 153 22.63 -1.32 16.55
CA THR A 153 22.72 -2.02 15.25
C THR A 153 23.87 -1.52 14.39
N PHE A 154 24.10 -0.20 14.34
CA PHE A 154 25.03 0.42 13.38
C PHE A 154 26.29 1.00 14.05
N GLY A 155 26.40 0.91 15.38
CA GLY A 155 27.45 1.54 16.17
C GLY A 155 27.34 3.06 16.28
N LYS A 156 26.39 3.69 15.59
CA LYS A 156 26.14 5.13 15.68
C LYS A 156 24.69 5.47 15.41
N CYS A 157 24.22 6.55 16.03
CA CYS A 157 22.88 7.09 15.81
C CYS A 157 22.97 8.37 14.97
N ALA A 158 22.43 8.35 13.75
CA ALA A 158 22.44 9.52 12.85
C ALA A 158 21.69 10.75 13.41
N PHE A 159 20.91 10.57 14.48
CA PHE A 159 20.16 11.65 15.14
C PHE A 159 20.88 12.20 16.38
N GLY A 160 21.95 11.55 16.86
CA GLY A 160 22.74 11.98 18.02
C GLY A 160 21.88 12.47 19.18
N LEU A 161 22.13 13.69 19.65
CA LEU A 161 21.43 14.32 20.78
C LEU A 161 19.92 14.48 20.59
N THR A 162 19.45 14.59 19.35
CA THR A 162 18.01 14.71 19.02
C THR A 162 17.25 13.38 19.09
N CYS A 163 17.98 12.25 19.17
CA CYS A 163 17.42 10.90 19.29
C CYS A 163 16.57 10.79 20.57
N ARG A 164 15.38 10.18 20.52
CA ARG A 164 14.52 9.90 21.68
C ARG A 164 15.04 8.78 22.61
N PHE A 165 16.27 8.34 22.38
CA PHE A 165 17.03 7.33 23.11
C PHE A 165 18.49 7.81 23.35
N ALA A 166 18.71 9.13 23.36
CA ALA A 166 20.06 9.70 23.36
C ALA A 166 20.88 9.32 24.60
N LYS A 167 20.29 9.18 25.79
CA LYS A 167 20.99 8.80 27.04
C LYS A 167 21.77 7.50 26.89
N ALA A 168 21.27 6.57 26.07
CA ALA A 168 21.94 5.30 25.77
C ALA A 168 23.30 5.47 25.08
N HIS A 169 23.49 6.58 24.36
CA HIS A 169 24.65 6.83 23.52
C HIS A 169 25.15 8.29 23.63
N THR A 170 24.99 8.93 24.78
CA THR A 170 25.47 10.30 25.04
C THR A 170 26.32 10.32 26.30
N THR A 171 27.52 10.90 26.23
CA THR A 171 28.42 11.07 27.37
C THR A 171 27.96 12.23 28.28
N PRO A 172 28.47 12.34 29.52
CA PRO A 172 28.18 13.48 30.40
C PRO A 172 28.52 14.85 29.80
N ASP A 173 29.50 14.90 28.88
CA ASP A 173 29.90 16.12 28.15
C ASP A 173 29.03 16.40 26.90
N PHE A 174 27.87 15.75 26.78
CA PHE A 174 26.95 15.86 25.65
C PHE A 174 27.56 15.49 24.29
N LYS A 175 28.48 14.53 24.26
CA LYS A 175 29.00 13.96 23.00
C LYS A 175 28.28 12.66 22.67
N THR A 176 28.01 12.44 21.39
CA THR A 176 27.41 11.18 20.93
C THR A 176 28.49 10.09 20.91
N MET A 177 28.22 8.98 21.58
CA MET A 177 29.09 7.80 21.59
C MET A 177 28.97 7.05 20.26
N GLU A 178 30.09 6.48 19.84
CA GLU A 178 30.21 5.66 18.64
C GLU A 178 30.96 4.37 18.96
N ASN A 179 30.47 3.24 18.43
CA ASN A 179 31.14 1.95 18.48
C ASN A 179 31.86 1.71 17.15
N ALA A 180 33.19 1.85 17.19
CA ALA A 180 34.05 1.73 16.01
C ALA A 180 33.99 0.34 15.34
N GLU A 181 33.81 -0.74 16.11
CA GLU A 181 33.75 -2.10 15.57
C GLU A 181 32.50 -2.31 14.72
N LEU A 182 31.34 -1.89 15.24
CA LEU A 182 30.07 -1.96 14.52
C LEU A 182 30.04 -1.02 13.32
N ILE A 183 30.62 0.18 13.43
CA ILE A 183 30.73 1.11 12.30
C ILE A 183 31.56 0.49 11.17
N LYS A 184 32.70 -0.14 11.51
CA LYS A 184 33.54 -0.85 10.54
C LYS A 184 32.81 -2.03 9.91
N ALA A 185 32.00 -2.77 10.69
CA ALA A 185 31.19 -3.88 10.18
C ALA A 185 30.04 -3.42 9.25
N CYS A 186 29.56 -2.19 9.40
CA CYS A 186 28.55 -1.56 8.57
C CYS A 186 29.12 -0.72 7.42
N GLU A 187 30.44 -0.54 7.36
CA GLU A 187 31.10 0.28 6.35
C GLU A 187 30.82 -0.25 4.93
N GLY A 188 30.47 0.66 4.02
CA GLY A 188 30.08 0.33 2.64
C GLY A 188 28.67 -0.27 2.48
N LYS A 189 27.97 -0.65 3.55
CA LYS A 189 26.60 -1.12 3.48
C LYS A 189 25.63 0.05 3.43
N THR A 190 24.84 0.13 2.37
CA THR A 190 23.73 1.08 2.26
C THR A 190 22.43 0.29 2.39
N PRO A 191 21.88 0.12 3.61
CA PRO A 191 20.74 -0.77 3.83
C PRO A 191 19.49 -0.31 3.07
N VAL A 192 19.31 1.01 2.88
CA VAL A 192 18.18 1.59 2.15
C VAL A 192 18.63 2.32 0.89
N LYS A 193 18.17 1.86 -0.27
CA LYS A 193 18.44 2.41 -1.60
C LYS A 193 17.33 3.35 -2.10
N ASN A 194 17.53 3.95 -3.27
CA ASN A 194 16.56 4.80 -4.01
C ASN A 194 16.20 6.12 -3.32
N SER A 195 17.13 6.70 -2.56
CA SER A 195 16.94 8.03 -1.98
C SER A 195 17.08 9.13 -3.04
N LEU A 196 16.13 10.08 -3.05
CA LEU A 196 16.18 11.23 -3.94
C LEU A 196 17.32 12.19 -3.55
N SER A 197 18.31 12.34 -4.41
CA SER A 197 19.39 13.32 -4.22
C SER A 197 18.87 14.75 -4.36
N LYS A 198 19.51 15.70 -3.67
CA LYS A 198 19.16 17.13 -3.76
C LYS A 198 19.36 17.69 -5.17
N ASP A 199 20.40 17.23 -5.87
CA ASP A 199 20.66 17.62 -7.26
C ASP A 199 19.51 17.20 -8.17
N LEU A 200 19.16 15.90 -8.16
CA LEU A 200 18.07 15.38 -8.99
C LEU A 200 16.75 16.06 -8.66
N GLN A 201 16.47 16.28 -7.37
CA GLN A 201 15.27 17.01 -6.93
C GLN A 201 15.22 18.42 -7.52
N ASN A 202 16.31 19.18 -7.46
CA ASN A 202 16.39 20.52 -8.01
C ASN A 202 16.20 20.50 -9.53
N ARG A 203 16.82 19.53 -10.22
CA ARG A 203 16.70 19.38 -11.67
C ARG A 203 15.28 19.04 -12.11
N LEU A 204 14.58 18.17 -11.37
CA LEU A 204 13.17 17.84 -11.60
C LEU A 204 12.26 19.05 -11.40
N ARG A 205 12.44 19.81 -10.31
CA ARG A 205 11.67 21.04 -10.04
C ARG A 205 11.88 22.11 -11.11
N LYS A 206 13.12 22.24 -11.61
CA LYS A 206 13.47 23.13 -12.73
C LYS A 206 13.11 22.56 -14.10
N ARG A 207 12.54 21.34 -14.18
CA ARG A 207 12.21 20.63 -15.44
C ARG A 207 13.40 20.50 -16.39
N SER A 208 14.60 20.35 -15.84
CA SER A 208 15.88 20.27 -16.57
C SER A 208 16.40 18.85 -16.76
N VAL A 209 15.65 17.84 -16.32
CA VAL A 209 15.97 16.43 -16.58
C VAL A 209 15.65 16.13 -18.05
N SER A 210 16.63 15.57 -18.77
CA SER A 210 16.48 15.14 -20.15
C SER A 210 15.89 13.72 -20.19
N PHE A 211 14.90 13.51 -21.04
CA PHE A 211 14.23 12.22 -21.27
C PHE A 211 14.36 11.83 -22.74
N LYS A 212 15.57 11.46 -23.16
CA LYS A 212 15.90 11.25 -24.57
C LYS A 212 15.12 10.06 -25.14
N LYS A 213 15.15 8.91 -24.47
CA LYS A 213 14.45 7.70 -24.92
C LYS A 213 12.94 7.93 -24.96
N SER A 214 12.39 8.62 -23.96
CA SER A 214 10.97 8.97 -23.95
C SER A 214 10.60 9.90 -25.10
N ALA A 215 11.41 10.93 -25.36
CA ALA A 215 11.15 11.89 -26.45
C ALA A 215 11.16 11.20 -27.82
N GLU A 216 12.11 10.29 -28.06
CA GLU A 216 12.18 9.47 -29.25
C GLU A 216 10.89 8.64 -29.43
N TYR A 217 10.50 7.88 -28.41
CA TYR A 217 9.28 7.07 -28.48
C TYR A 217 8.03 7.92 -28.71
N LEU A 218 7.89 9.04 -28.01
CA LEU A 218 6.71 9.92 -28.13
C LEU A 218 6.62 10.56 -29.51
N LYS A 219 7.75 10.84 -30.18
CA LYS A 219 7.76 11.28 -31.58
C LYS A 219 7.21 10.21 -32.52
N THR A 220 7.52 8.92 -32.29
CA THR A 220 6.93 7.85 -33.12
C THR A 220 5.40 7.78 -32.99
N LEU A 221 4.83 8.19 -31.85
CA LEU A 221 3.38 8.25 -31.67
C LEU A 221 2.75 9.44 -32.39
N SER A 222 3.41 10.61 -32.44
CA SER A 222 2.93 11.76 -33.22
C SER A 222 2.96 11.46 -34.71
N ASP A 223 4.09 10.93 -35.21
CA ASP A 223 4.26 10.66 -36.64
C ASP A 223 3.25 9.62 -37.15
N ASN A 224 2.91 8.63 -36.32
CA ASN A 224 1.88 7.64 -36.63
C ASN A 224 0.46 8.20 -36.56
N ARG A 225 0.22 9.27 -35.79
CA ARG A 225 -1.06 9.97 -35.79
C ARG A 225 -1.20 10.79 -37.06
N ASP A 226 -0.17 11.54 -37.43
CA ASP A 226 -0.18 12.41 -38.61
C ASP A 226 -0.35 11.56 -39.89
N LYS A 227 0.33 10.41 -40.01
CA LYS A 227 0.13 9.45 -41.11
C LYS A 227 -1.28 8.84 -41.18
N ARG A 228 -1.98 8.69 -40.05
CA ARG A 228 -3.37 8.20 -40.03
C ARG A 228 -4.35 9.30 -40.40
N GLU A 229 -4.07 10.53 -40.03
CA GLU A 229 -4.86 11.71 -40.42
C GLU A 229 -4.68 12.01 -41.92
N GLU A 230 -3.47 11.88 -42.45
CA GLU A 230 -3.19 11.96 -43.90
C GLU A 230 -3.89 10.85 -44.70
N ARG A 231 -3.93 9.62 -44.20
CA ARG A 231 -4.67 8.51 -44.84
C ARG A 231 -6.19 8.61 -44.66
N GLY A 232 -6.66 9.22 -43.58
CA GLY A 232 -8.09 9.42 -43.28
C GLY A 232 -8.75 10.54 -44.10
N ASN A 233 -7.96 11.40 -44.74
CA ASN A 233 -8.44 12.43 -45.68
C ASN A 233 -8.47 11.95 -47.15
N GLY A 234 -8.17 10.68 -47.42
CA GLY A 234 -8.10 10.10 -48.78
C GLY A 234 -9.25 9.18 -49.19
N GLU A 235 -10.15 8.80 -48.28
CA GLU A 235 -11.32 7.95 -48.58
C GLU A 235 -12.53 8.42 -47.77
N ALA A 236 -13.15 9.49 -48.26
CA ALA A 236 -14.55 9.80 -47.97
C ALA A 236 -15.34 9.62 -49.28
N CYS A 237 -15.64 8.37 -49.60
CA CYS A 237 -16.56 8.01 -50.68
C CYS A 237 -17.60 7.03 -50.14
N ALA A 238 -18.83 7.54 -50.06
CA ALA A 238 -20.13 6.91 -49.88
C ALA A 238 -20.21 5.38 -49.71
N ALA A 239 -20.82 4.96 -48.61
CA ALA A 239 -21.71 3.81 -48.62
C ALA A 239 -22.86 4.07 -47.63
N GLU A 240 -24.03 4.31 -48.20
CA GLU A 240 -25.31 4.46 -47.51
C GLU A 240 -25.68 3.18 -46.75
N VAL A 241 -26.39 3.39 -45.65
CA VAL A 241 -26.99 2.33 -44.85
C VAL A 241 -28.31 1.93 -45.50
N SER A 242 -28.40 0.68 -45.96
CA SER A 242 -29.69 0.05 -46.30
C SER A 242 -29.77 -1.32 -45.64
N ALA A 243 -30.90 -1.53 -44.97
CA ALA A 243 -31.23 -2.69 -44.19
C ALA A 243 -31.86 -3.81 -45.03
N ASP A 244 -31.66 -5.03 -44.51
CA ASP A 244 -32.61 -6.13 -44.40
C ASP A 244 -32.70 -7.26 -45.45
N GLN A 245 -32.76 -8.47 -44.84
CA GLN A 245 -33.45 -9.72 -45.20
C GLN A 245 -32.96 -10.71 -46.29
N THR A 246 -32.77 -11.95 -45.77
CA THR A 246 -33.21 -13.28 -46.25
C THR A 246 -32.50 -14.03 -47.39
N GLY A 247 -32.07 -15.26 -47.05
CA GLY A 247 -32.40 -16.47 -47.80
C GLY A 247 -31.33 -17.11 -48.72
N GLY A 248 -31.04 -18.40 -48.50
CA GLY A 248 -30.89 -19.36 -49.60
C GLY A 248 -29.49 -19.82 -50.04
N GLU A 249 -29.10 -20.99 -49.53
CA GLU A 249 -28.51 -22.15 -50.25
C GLU A 249 -27.13 -22.10 -50.97
N GLN A 250 -26.24 -22.94 -50.43
CA GLN A 250 -25.34 -23.93 -51.06
C GLN A 250 -24.84 -23.74 -52.51
N GLN A 251 -23.52 -23.74 -52.68
CA GLN A 251 -22.83 -24.75 -53.52
C GLN A 251 -21.32 -24.85 -53.22
N ALA A 252 -20.77 -26.01 -53.55
CA ALA A 252 -19.53 -26.58 -53.05
C ALA A 252 -18.33 -26.43 -54.00
N ALA A 253 -17.14 -26.74 -53.44
CA ALA A 253 -15.85 -27.06 -54.08
C ALA A 253 -15.14 -25.89 -54.80
N THR A 254 -13.87 -25.61 -54.53
CA THR A 254 -12.76 -26.50 -54.90
C THR A 254 -11.48 -26.12 -54.14
N LYS A 255 -10.77 -27.12 -53.59
CA LYS A 255 -9.40 -27.00 -53.09
C LYS A 255 -8.46 -26.74 -54.27
N VAL A 256 -7.64 -25.70 -54.18
CA VAL A 256 -6.37 -25.63 -54.90
C VAL A 256 -5.31 -25.16 -53.92
N GLU A 257 -4.42 -26.09 -53.57
CA GLU A 257 -3.13 -25.79 -52.98
C GLU A 257 -2.35 -24.89 -53.95
N THR A 258 -1.75 -23.81 -53.46
CA THR A 258 -0.67 -23.15 -54.19
C THR A 258 0.45 -22.78 -53.24
N GLN A 259 1.61 -23.31 -53.59
CA GLN A 259 2.87 -23.31 -52.90
C GLN A 259 3.36 -21.89 -52.59
N LEU A 260 3.94 -21.73 -51.39
CA LEU A 260 4.83 -20.61 -51.09
C LEU A 260 6.04 -20.66 -52.02
N GLN A 261 6.09 -19.76 -53.00
CA GLN A 261 7.33 -19.35 -53.62
C GLN A 261 7.78 -18.01 -53.02
N ALA A 262 8.88 -18.07 -52.30
CA ALA A 262 9.60 -16.91 -51.82
C ALA A 262 10.10 -16.09 -53.03
N SER A 263 9.68 -14.83 -53.11
CA SER A 263 10.29 -13.85 -54.01
C SER A 263 11.14 -12.88 -53.17
N PRO A 264 12.40 -12.61 -53.53
CA PRO A 264 13.25 -11.69 -52.81
C PRO A 264 12.92 -10.26 -53.26
N ASP A 265 12.28 -9.49 -52.39
CA ASP A 265 12.00 -8.08 -52.65
C ASP A 265 13.31 -7.29 -52.54
N LYS A 266 14.00 -7.13 -53.67
CA LYS A 266 15.18 -6.28 -53.82
C LYS A 266 14.74 -4.82 -53.74
N GLN A 267 14.81 -4.22 -52.56
CA GLN A 267 14.84 -2.77 -52.44
C GLN A 267 16.17 -2.23 -53.01
N PRO A 268 16.16 -1.11 -53.77
CA PRO A 268 17.40 -0.51 -54.27
C PRO A 268 18.25 -0.01 -53.10
N PRO A 269 19.59 -0.10 -53.17
CA PRO A 269 20.46 0.31 -52.09
C PRO A 269 20.37 1.83 -51.93
N VAL A 270 19.92 2.26 -50.75
CA VAL A 270 19.97 3.67 -50.34
C VAL A 270 21.44 4.06 -50.27
N LYS A 271 21.89 4.97 -51.14
CA LYS A 271 23.22 5.59 -51.02
C LYS A 271 23.25 6.49 -49.79
N THR A 272 23.73 5.97 -48.67
CA THR A 272 24.10 6.77 -47.50
C THR A 272 25.46 7.39 -47.76
N ILE A 273 25.48 8.72 -47.97
CA ILE A 273 26.72 9.50 -48.05
C ILE A 273 27.03 9.97 -46.61
N GLY A 274 27.97 9.30 -45.94
CA GLY A 274 28.45 9.63 -44.61
C GLY A 274 29.32 8.50 -44.04
N PRO A 275 30.23 8.79 -43.08
CA PRO A 275 31.00 7.73 -42.43
C PRO A 275 30.04 6.78 -41.70
N LEU A 276 30.14 5.49 -42.03
CA LEU A 276 29.41 4.41 -41.38
C LEU A 276 29.80 4.40 -39.89
N THR A 277 28.87 4.68 -38.98
CA THR A 277 29.17 4.63 -37.54
C THR A 277 28.95 3.21 -37.02
N ASP A 278 29.65 2.81 -35.96
CA ASP A 278 29.47 1.47 -35.34
C ASP A 278 28.00 1.21 -34.92
N VAL A 279 27.24 2.28 -34.71
CA VAL A 279 25.80 2.27 -34.40
C VAL A 279 24.93 1.81 -35.58
N ASP A 280 25.40 2.03 -36.82
CA ASP A 280 24.71 1.62 -38.06
C ASP A 280 24.99 0.15 -38.42
N VAL A 281 26.14 -0.38 -37.99
CA VAL A 281 26.58 -1.76 -38.26
C VAL A 281 26.05 -2.74 -37.21
N ILE A 282 25.94 -2.28 -35.95
CA ILE A 282 25.41 -3.07 -34.85
C ILE A 282 24.02 -2.52 -34.52
N LYS A 283 22.97 -3.15 -35.06
CA LYS A 283 21.64 -3.03 -34.42
C LYS A 283 21.82 -3.47 -32.98
N LEU A 284 21.87 -2.51 -32.05
CA LEU A 284 21.83 -2.79 -30.63
C LEU A 284 20.64 -3.72 -30.42
N ARG A 285 20.92 -4.94 -29.94
CA ARG A 285 19.83 -5.83 -29.52
C ARG A 285 19.01 -5.03 -28.51
N PRO A 286 17.67 -5.08 -28.56
CA PRO A 286 16.86 -4.61 -27.44
C PRO A 286 17.52 -5.14 -26.17
N CYS A 287 17.82 -4.27 -25.22
CA CYS A 287 18.46 -4.69 -23.97
C CYS A 287 17.73 -5.95 -23.47
N GLU A 288 18.47 -7.02 -23.23
CA GLU A 288 17.87 -8.21 -22.65
C GLU A 288 17.39 -7.81 -21.27
N LYS A 289 16.08 -7.67 -21.12
CA LYS A 289 15.50 -7.24 -19.86
C LYS A 289 15.89 -8.23 -18.79
N LYS A 290 16.23 -7.71 -17.61
CA LYS A 290 16.47 -8.54 -16.43
C LYS A 290 15.32 -9.54 -16.29
N GLN A 291 15.60 -10.83 -16.28
CA GLN A 291 14.56 -11.82 -16.06
C GLN A 291 14.27 -11.94 -14.56
N VAL A 292 12.99 -11.98 -14.22
CA VAL A 292 12.51 -12.20 -12.85
C VAL A 292 11.71 -13.48 -12.84
N ASP A 293 12.08 -14.40 -11.94
CA ASP A 293 11.31 -15.62 -11.70
C ASP A 293 10.09 -15.29 -10.83
N PHE A 294 8.92 -15.33 -11.46
CA PHE A 294 7.63 -15.09 -10.81
C PHE A 294 6.93 -16.39 -10.37
N GLN A 295 7.50 -17.57 -10.66
CA GLN A 295 6.80 -18.83 -10.47
C GLN A 295 6.75 -19.23 -8.99
N ASP A 296 5.56 -19.62 -8.52
CA ASP A 296 5.24 -20.09 -7.17
C ASP A 296 5.63 -19.13 -6.03
N LYS A 297 5.80 -17.83 -6.34
CA LYS A 297 6.16 -16.80 -5.36
C LYS A 297 4.94 -16.24 -4.64
N LEU A 298 5.12 -15.88 -3.37
CA LEU A 298 4.17 -15.10 -2.60
C LEU A 298 4.48 -13.60 -2.69
N TYR A 299 3.56 -12.85 -3.26
CA TYR A 299 3.74 -11.43 -3.54
C TYR A 299 2.95 -10.57 -2.53
N LEU A 300 3.65 -9.79 -1.71
CA LEU A 300 3.02 -8.74 -0.92
C LEU A 300 2.48 -7.62 -1.82
N ALA A 301 1.16 -7.41 -1.78
CA ALA A 301 0.51 -6.38 -2.58
C ALA A 301 1.04 -4.96 -2.27
N PRO A 302 1.03 -4.04 -3.24
CA PRO A 302 1.21 -2.62 -2.98
C PRO A 302 -0.01 -2.08 -2.21
N LEU A 303 0.22 -1.66 -0.96
CA LEU A 303 -0.81 -1.28 0.00
C LEU A 303 -0.67 0.20 0.37
N THR A 304 -1.46 1.10 -0.22
CA THR A 304 -1.38 2.52 0.12
C THR A 304 -1.56 2.77 1.63
N THR A 305 -0.71 3.59 2.22
CA THR A 305 -0.56 3.93 3.66
C THR A 305 0.16 2.86 4.48
N CYS A 306 -0.18 1.59 4.36
CA CYS A 306 0.35 0.55 5.24
C CYS A 306 1.53 -0.23 4.64
N GLY A 307 1.68 -0.27 3.32
CA GLY A 307 2.74 -0.98 2.57
C GLY A 307 4.08 -0.25 2.53
N ASN A 308 4.37 0.54 3.56
CA ASN A 308 5.62 1.26 3.72
C ASN A 308 6.80 0.31 3.95
N LEU A 309 8.03 0.81 3.78
CA LEU A 309 9.24 -0.02 3.85
C LEU A 309 9.37 -0.82 5.16
N PRO A 310 9.14 -0.25 6.37
CA PRO A 310 9.12 -1.02 7.60
C PRO A 310 8.16 -2.21 7.59
N PHE A 311 6.92 -2.02 7.13
CA PHE A 311 5.94 -3.11 7.04
C PHE A 311 6.37 -4.21 6.05
N ARG A 312 6.92 -3.83 4.90
CA ARG A 312 7.42 -4.81 3.91
C ARG A 312 8.57 -5.64 4.48
N ARG A 313 9.47 -5.05 5.27
CA ARG A 313 10.53 -5.78 5.98
C ARG A 313 9.97 -6.78 7.00
N VAL A 314 8.93 -6.42 7.74
CA VAL A 314 8.21 -7.36 8.61
C VAL A 314 7.69 -8.54 7.78
N CYS A 315 7.01 -8.30 6.66
CA CYS A 315 6.53 -9.38 5.79
C CYS A 315 7.67 -10.21 5.16
N LYS A 316 8.82 -9.62 4.81
CA LYS A 316 9.99 -10.37 4.34
C LYS A 316 10.50 -11.36 5.38
N ARG A 317 10.52 -10.99 6.67
CA ARG A 317 10.88 -11.91 7.77
C ARG A 317 9.94 -13.11 7.87
N PHE A 318 8.67 -12.94 7.55
CA PHE A 318 7.69 -14.03 7.49
C PHE A 318 7.66 -14.76 6.14
N GLY A 319 8.60 -14.47 5.24
CA GLY A 319 8.75 -15.22 4.00
C GLY A 319 7.92 -14.68 2.83
N ALA A 320 7.58 -13.39 2.79
CA ALA A 320 7.18 -12.78 1.52
C ALA A 320 8.33 -12.89 0.50
N ASP A 321 8.05 -13.34 -0.72
CA ASP A 321 9.09 -13.52 -1.75
C ASP A 321 9.28 -12.23 -2.55
N ILE A 322 8.16 -11.66 -3.02
CA ILE A 322 8.13 -10.43 -3.82
C ILE A 322 7.51 -9.32 -2.97
N THR A 323 8.13 -8.15 -3.01
CA THR A 323 7.63 -6.92 -2.38
C THR A 323 7.47 -5.82 -3.42
N CYS A 324 6.54 -4.90 -3.18
CA CYS A 324 6.36 -3.75 -4.05
C CYS A 324 6.03 -2.51 -3.23
N GLY A 325 6.62 -1.39 -3.63
CA GLY A 325 6.34 -0.08 -3.05
C GLY A 325 4.86 0.28 -3.14
N GLU A 326 4.43 1.23 -2.32
CA GLU A 326 3.08 1.77 -2.44
C GLU A 326 2.89 2.43 -3.82
N MET A 327 1.63 2.56 -4.25
CA MET A 327 1.28 3.23 -5.50
C MET A 327 1.83 4.67 -5.54
N ALA A 328 2.79 4.92 -6.43
CA ALA A 328 3.40 6.22 -6.64
C ALA A 328 2.82 6.96 -7.86
N MET A 329 2.41 8.21 -7.67
CA MET A 329 1.89 9.06 -8.75
C MET A 329 3.01 9.57 -9.64
N CYS A 330 2.99 9.21 -10.93
CA CYS A 330 4.03 9.61 -11.89
C CYS A 330 4.27 11.12 -11.95
N THR A 331 3.19 11.91 -11.86
CA THR A 331 3.27 13.38 -11.88
C THR A 331 4.08 13.93 -10.69
N ASN A 332 3.92 13.33 -9.52
CA ASN A 332 4.57 13.77 -8.28
C ASN A 332 6.05 13.37 -8.25
N LEU A 333 6.37 12.20 -8.82
CA LEU A 333 7.75 11.76 -9.02
C LEU A 333 8.51 12.71 -9.96
N LEU A 334 7.91 13.05 -11.10
CA LEU A 334 8.46 14.00 -12.07
C LEU A 334 8.61 15.43 -11.50
N GLN A 335 7.84 15.79 -10.47
CA GLN A 335 7.95 17.06 -9.75
C GLN A 335 9.00 17.04 -8.63
N GLY A 336 9.66 15.90 -8.39
CA GLY A 336 10.65 15.75 -7.31
C GLY A 336 10.04 15.85 -5.91
N GLN A 337 8.78 15.44 -5.74
CA GLN A 337 8.11 15.48 -4.45
C GLN A 337 8.69 14.39 -3.52
N GLN A 338 9.31 14.81 -2.42
CA GLN A 338 10.05 13.92 -1.53
C GLN A 338 9.17 12.83 -0.89
N SER A 339 7.91 13.15 -0.58
CA SER A 339 6.96 12.17 -0.03
C SER A 339 6.62 11.05 -1.01
N GLU A 340 6.63 11.34 -2.32
CA GLU A 340 6.36 10.34 -3.35
C GLU A 340 7.60 9.48 -3.61
N TRP A 341 8.78 10.09 -3.67
CA TRP A 341 10.05 9.39 -3.81
C TRP A 341 10.36 8.47 -2.63
N ALA A 342 9.82 8.76 -1.44
CA ALA A 342 9.93 7.86 -0.30
C ALA A 342 9.28 6.48 -0.54
N LEU A 343 8.29 6.38 -1.45
CA LEU A 343 7.60 5.13 -1.79
C LEU A 343 8.46 4.19 -2.63
N LEU A 344 9.50 4.70 -3.27
CA LEU A 344 10.42 3.97 -4.15
C LEU A 344 11.60 3.35 -3.39
N LYS A 345 11.73 3.65 -2.09
CA LYS A 345 12.82 3.14 -1.25
C LYS A 345 12.74 1.62 -1.11
N ARG A 346 13.90 0.98 -1.29
CA ARG A 346 14.15 -0.46 -1.17
C ARG A 346 15.09 -0.71 0.01
N HIS A 347 14.87 -1.76 0.79
CA HIS A 347 15.84 -2.26 1.76
C HIS A 347 16.59 -3.47 1.17
N GLU A 348 17.84 -3.70 1.58
CA GLU A 348 18.67 -4.81 1.09
C GLU A 348 18.06 -6.19 1.32
N SER A 349 17.20 -6.34 2.33
CA SER A 349 16.46 -7.59 2.61
C SER A 349 15.34 -7.89 1.62
N GLU A 350 15.03 -6.99 0.68
CA GLU A 350 14.00 -7.21 -0.33
C GLU A 350 14.64 -7.81 -1.58
N ASP A 351 14.66 -9.15 -1.69
CA ASP A 351 15.31 -9.88 -2.80
C ASP A 351 14.73 -9.54 -4.17
N VAL A 352 13.39 -9.49 -4.25
CA VAL A 352 12.64 -9.07 -5.44
C VAL A 352 11.74 -7.89 -5.05
N PHE A 353 12.09 -6.71 -5.53
CA PHE A 353 11.42 -5.45 -5.24
C PHE A 353 10.94 -4.75 -6.51
N GLY A 354 9.65 -4.38 -6.53
CA GLY A 354 9.08 -3.56 -7.59
C GLY A 354 8.60 -2.20 -7.12
N VAL A 355 8.44 -1.28 -8.07
CA VAL A 355 7.77 0.02 -7.84
C VAL A 355 6.48 0.04 -8.63
N GLN A 356 5.36 0.25 -7.95
CA GLN A 356 4.07 0.46 -8.61
C GLN A 356 3.86 1.94 -8.90
N VAL A 357 3.58 2.26 -10.16
CA VAL A 357 3.31 3.62 -10.63
C VAL A 357 1.87 3.79 -11.12
N GLU A 358 1.35 5.01 -10.96
CA GLU A 358 -0.01 5.40 -11.34
C GLU A 358 0.01 6.66 -12.22
N GLY A 359 -0.74 6.58 -13.33
CA GLY A 359 -0.90 7.67 -14.29
C GLY A 359 -1.79 7.26 -15.46
N CYS A 360 -2.15 8.24 -16.29
CA CYS A 360 -3.18 8.05 -17.32
C CYS A 360 -2.79 8.54 -18.73
N PHE A 361 -1.55 8.99 -18.90
CA PHE A 361 -1.04 9.52 -20.18
C PHE A 361 0.30 8.89 -20.56
N PRO A 362 0.48 8.50 -21.85
CA PRO A 362 1.73 7.92 -22.35
C PRO A 362 2.97 8.79 -22.09
N ASP A 363 2.87 10.10 -22.28
CA ASP A 363 3.98 11.05 -22.10
C ASP A 363 4.52 11.06 -20.65
N THR A 364 3.61 11.00 -19.68
CA THR A 364 3.90 11.09 -18.26
C THR A 364 4.41 9.76 -17.74
N MET A 365 3.77 8.65 -18.14
CA MET A 365 4.18 7.30 -17.74
C MET A 365 5.54 6.91 -18.32
N THR A 366 5.79 7.22 -19.60
CA THR A 366 7.06 6.89 -20.26
C THR A 366 8.23 7.67 -19.65
N ARG A 367 8.07 8.99 -19.44
CA ARG A 367 9.10 9.79 -18.75
C ARG A 367 9.33 9.35 -17.32
N CYS A 368 8.28 8.97 -16.60
CA CYS A 368 8.41 8.44 -15.24
C CYS A 368 9.17 7.10 -15.24
N ALA A 369 8.90 6.22 -16.20
CA ALA A 369 9.62 4.97 -16.34
C ALA A 369 11.12 5.18 -16.65
N GLU A 370 11.46 6.12 -17.55
CA GLU A 370 12.87 6.49 -17.80
C GLU A 370 13.52 7.12 -16.55
N LEU A 371 12.78 7.92 -15.77
CA LEU A 371 13.26 8.49 -14.51
C LEU A 371 13.62 7.39 -13.50
N ILE A 372 12.74 6.40 -13.33
CA ILE A 372 12.93 5.25 -12.45
C ILE A 372 14.13 4.42 -12.93
N ASN A 373 14.17 4.08 -14.22
CA ASN A 373 15.26 3.30 -14.82
C ASN A 373 16.64 3.89 -14.53
N ASN A 374 16.75 5.22 -14.64
CA ASN A 374 18.04 5.90 -14.55
C ASN A 374 18.48 6.23 -13.12
N ASN A 375 17.59 6.19 -12.13
CA ASN A 375 17.85 6.73 -10.80
C ASN A 375 17.46 5.80 -9.63
N THR A 376 16.97 4.60 -9.92
CA THR A 376 16.54 3.65 -8.89
C THR A 376 16.96 2.21 -9.21
N ASP A 377 17.24 1.46 -8.15
CA ASP A 377 17.47 0.02 -8.15
C ASP A 377 16.14 -0.69 -7.87
N VAL A 378 15.56 -1.28 -8.91
CA VAL A 378 14.31 -2.03 -8.90
C VAL A 378 14.46 -3.29 -9.75
N ASP A 379 13.71 -4.35 -9.42
CA ASP A 379 13.71 -5.60 -10.20
C ASP A 379 12.61 -5.61 -11.25
N PHE A 380 11.55 -4.82 -11.07
CA PHE A 380 10.47 -4.63 -12.03
C PHE A 380 9.73 -3.31 -11.76
N VAL A 381 8.98 -2.82 -12.75
CA VAL A 381 8.05 -1.71 -12.59
C VAL A 381 6.63 -2.21 -12.83
N ASP A 382 5.69 -1.83 -11.97
CA ASP A 382 4.29 -2.24 -12.05
C ASP A 382 3.38 -1.06 -12.40
N ILE A 383 2.44 -1.25 -13.32
CA ILE A 383 1.41 -0.25 -13.61
C ILE A 383 0.18 -0.55 -12.76
N ASN A 384 -0.24 0.42 -11.95
CA ASN A 384 -1.56 0.37 -11.32
C ASN A 384 -2.65 0.66 -12.34
N SER A 385 -3.44 -0.37 -12.66
CA SER A 385 -4.67 -0.25 -13.44
C SER A 385 -5.86 -0.86 -12.68
N GLY A 386 -5.78 -0.88 -11.34
CA GLY A 386 -6.76 -1.53 -10.46
C GLY A 386 -7.30 -0.67 -9.32
N CYS A 387 -6.69 0.51 -9.07
CA CYS A 387 -7.10 1.40 -7.99
C CYS A 387 -8.54 1.90 -8.20
N PRO A 388 -9.46 1.69 -7.24
CA PRO A 388 -10.86 2.09 -7.39
C PRO A 388 -11.16 3.51 -6.88
N ILE A 389 -10.15 4.24 -6.40
CA ILE A 389 -10.31 5.57 -5.79
C ILE A 389 -10.89 6.54 -6.82
N ASP A 390 -11.99 7.21 -6.43
CA ASP A 390 -12.76 8.05 -7.37
C ASP A 390 -11.92 9.22 -7.93
N LEU A 391 -11.00 9.78 -7.15
CA LEU A 391 -10.10 10.84 -7.60
C LEU A 391 -9.15 10.37 -8.72
N VAL A 392 -8.66 9.13 -8.62
CA VAL A 392 -7.76 8.52 -9.61
C VAL A 392 -8.55 8.11 -10.85
N TYR A 393 -9.70 7.45 -10.64
CA TYR A 393 -10.60 7.04 -11.72
C TYR A 393 -11.09 8.22 -12.57
N LYS A 394 -11.51 9.33 -11.94
CA LYS A 394 -11.98 10.53 -12.67
C LYS A 394 -10.91 11.18 -13.53
N LYS A 395 -9.63 11.04 -13.17
CA LYS A 395 -8.49 11.47 -14.01
C LYS A 395 -8.17 10.49 -15.14
N GLY A 396 -8.88 9.36 -15.21
CA GLY A 396 -8.67 8.30 -16.19
C GLY A 396 -7.52 7.36 -15.86
N GLY A 397 -7.08 7.33 -14.59
CA GLY A 397 -6.09 6.38 -14.06
C GLY A 397 -6.74 5.21 -13.31
N GLY A 398 -5.93 4.35 -12.71
CA GLY A 398 -6.35 3.15 -11.99
C GLY A 398 -7.23 2.26 -12.87
N CYS A 399 -8.34 1.77 -12.32
CA CYS A 399 -9.31 0.98 -13.11
C CYS A 399 -9.93 1.74 -14.31
N GLY A 400 -9.85 3.08 -14.34
CA GLY A 400 -10.29 3.87 -15.48
C GLY A 400 -9.35 3.77 -16.68
N LEU A 401 -8.10 3.33 -16.48
CA LEU A 401 -7.16 3.08 -17.58
C LEU A 401 -7.58 1.86 -18.41
N MET A 402 -8.20 0.86 -17.78
CA MET A 402 -8.67 -0.37 -18.45
C MET A 402 -9.69 -0.11 -19.55
N THR A 403 -10.48 0.96 -19.46
CA THR A 403 -11.48 1.31 -20.48
C THR A 403 -10.90 2.16 -21.62
N ARG A 404 -9.62 2.53 -21.53
CA ARG A 404 -8.92 3.40 -22.49
C ARG A 404 -7.84 2.61 -23.23
N THR A 405 -8.23 1.50 -23.86
CA THR A 405 -7.34 0.48 -24.46
C THR A 405 -6.20 1.08 -25.28
N ARG A 406 -6.48 2.03 -26.19
CA ARG A 406 -5.44 2.67 -27.02
C ARG A 406 -4.39 3.41 -26.20
N LYS A 407 -4.80 4.15 -25.15
CA LYS A 407 -3.85 4.84 -24.27
C LYS A 407 -3.07 3.85 -23.42
N PHE A 408 -3.73 2.78 -23.00
CA PHE A 408 -3.08 1.74 -22.20
C PHE A 408 -1.99 1.01 -22.99
N GLU A 409 -2.28 0.64 -24.24
CA GLU A 409 -1.30 0.10 -25.18
C GLU A 409 -0.10 1.04 -25.34
N GLN A 410 -0.34 2.33 -25.60
CA GLN A 410 0.72 3.34 -25.77
C GLN A 410 1.58 3.49 -24.52
N ILE A 411 0.98 3.41 -23.32
CA ILE A 411 1.70 3.45 -22.03
C ILE A 411 2.58 2.21 -21.89
N ILE A 412 2.03 1.00 -22.08
CA ILE A 412 2.78 -0.25 -21.91
C ILE A 412 3.95 -0.31 -22.89
N LYS A 413 3.71 -0.03 -24.17
CA LYS A 413 4.78 -0.01 -25.18
C LYS A 413 5.84 1.07 -24.90
N GLY A 414 5.43 2.25 -24.46
CA GLY A 414 6.35 3.35 -24.15
C GLY A 414 7.23 3.07 -22.93
N MET A 415 6.63 2.60 -21.85
CA MET A 415 7.39 2.17 -20.67
C MET A 415 8.32 0.99 -21.00
N ASN A 416 7.85 0.03 -21.79
CA ASN A 416 8.67 -1.09 -22.24
C ASN A 416 9.88 -0.68 -23.09
N TYR A 417 9.78 0.43 -23.85
CA TYR A 417 10.87 0.97 -24.66
C TYR A 417 12.00 1.57 -23.82
N VAL A 418 11.68 2.14 -22.65
CA VAL A 418 12.67 2.86 -21.82
C VAL A 418 13.20 2.06 -20.64
N LEU A 419 12.49 1.02 -20.20
CA LEU A 419 12.86 0.19 -19.05
C LEU A 419 13.76 -0.98 -19.43
N ASP A 420 14.84 -1.14 -18.67
CA ASP A 420 15.74 -2.30 -18.74
C ASP A 420 15.25 -3.48 -17.87
N VAL A 421 14.20 -3.26 -17.08
CA VAL A 421 13.55 -4.26 -16.21
C VAL A 421 12.16 -4.65 -16.73
N PRO A 422 11.61 -5.80 -16.30
CA PRO A 422 10.25 -6.23 -16.63
C PRO A 422 9.19 -5.20 -16.24
N LEU A 423 8.18 -5.08 -17.10
CA LEU A 423 6.99 -4.26 -16.84
C LEU A 423 5.82 -5.18 -16.52
N THR A 424 5.24 -5.00 -15.34
CA THR A 424 4.08 -5.76 -14.86
C THR A 424 2.87 -4.86 -14.77
N VAL A 425 1.68 -5.46 -14.71
CA VAL A 425 0.42 -4.72 -14.64
C VAL A 425 -0.50 -5.33 -13.59
N LYS A 426 -1.05 -4.50 -12.71
CA LYS A 426 -2.11 -4.90 -11.78
C LYS A 426 -3.48 -4.35 -12.20
N ILE A 427 -4.43 -5.25 -12.44
CA ILE A 427 -5.81 -4.95 -12.85
C ILE A 427 -6.87 -5.50 -11.89
N ARG A 428 -8.12 -5.11 -12.16
CA ARG A 428 -9.36 -5.68 -11.58
C ARG A 428 -10.12 -6.46 -12.66
N THR A 429 -11.23 -7.10 -12.33
CA THR A 429 -12.06 -7.78 -13.35
C THR A 429 -12.67 -6.80 -14.35
N GLY A 430 -12.96 -5.57 -13.91
CA GLY A 430 -13.50 -4.49 -14.71
C GLY A 430 -13.94 -3.31 -13.85
N VAL A 431 -14.66 -2.36 -14.45
CA VAL A 431 -15.20 -1.18 -13.73
C VAL A 431 -16.53 -1.52 -13.07
N GLN A 432 -17.48 -2.07 -13.83
CA GLN A 432 -18.85 -2.32 -13.36
C GLN A 432 -19.01 -3.74 -12.83
N GLU A 433 -19.93 -3.94 -11.88
CA GLU A 433 -20.34 -5.29 -11.48
C GLU A 433 -20.99 -6.04 -12.66
N LYS A 434 -20.73 -7.35 -12.79
CA LYS A 434 -21.21 -8.22 -13.90
C LYS A 434 -20.70 -7.89 -15.31
N SER A 435 -19.95 -6.81 -15.51
CA SER A 435 -19.33 -6.46 -16.79
C SER A 435 -17.81 -6.56 -16.68
N ASN A 436 -17.33 -7.81 -16.69
CA ASN A 436 -15.90 -8.10 -16.64
C ASN A 436 -15.26 -7.83 -18.01
N ILE A 437 -14.11 -7.16 -18.03
CA ILE A 437 -13.36 -6.82 -19.27
C ILE A 437 -11.93 -7.37 -19.29
N ALA A 438 -11.43 -7.86 -18.15
CA ALA A 438 -10.04 -8.35 -18.05
C ALA A 438 -9.72 -9.46 -19.08
N HIS A 439 -10.64 -10.40 -19.31
CA HIS A 439 -10.46 -11.51 -20.27
C HIS A 439 -10.24 -11.01 -21.72
N LYS A 440 -10.78 -9.84 -22.07
CA LYS A 440 -10.57 -9.21 -23.39
C LYS A 440 -9.22 -8.48 -23.47
N LEU A 441 -8.76 -7.91 -22.37
CA LEU A 441 -7.52 -7.13 -22.31
C LEU A 441 -6.27 -7.99 -22.15
N ILE A 442 -6.35 -9.12 -21.45
CA ILE A 442 -5.19 -10.00 -21.16
C ILE A 442 -4.45 -10.44 -22.44
N PRO A 443 -5.13 -10.94 -23.49
CA PRO A 443 -4.46 -11.31 -24.74
C PRO A 443 -3.77 -10.13 -25.44
N GLU A 444 -4.34 -8.93 -25.32
CA GLU A 444 -3.74 -7.72 -25.89
C GLU A 444 -2.52 -7.25 -25.08
N MET A 445 -2.60 -7.28 -23.74
CA MET A 445 -1.44 -6.95 -22.88
C MET A 445 -0.24 -7.86 -23.13
N LYS A 446 -0.47 -9.13 -23.45
CA LYS A 446 0.58 -10.06 -23.91
C LYS A 446 1.25 -9.56 -25.20
N LYS A 447 0.47 -9.14 -26.20
CA LYS A 447 1.00 -8.55 -27.45
C LYS A 447 1.74 -7.24 -27.22
N TRP A 448 1.34 -6.46 -26.21
CA TRP A 448 1.99 -5.19 -25.87
C TRP A 448 3.31 -5.38 -25.09
N GLY A 449 3.62 -6.61 -24.68
CA GLY A 449 4.90 -6.98 -24.06
C GLY A 449 4.91 -6.88 -22.53
N VAL A 450 3.77 -7.09 -21.86
CA VAL A 450 3.76 -7.19 -20.39
C VAL A 450 4.45 -8.48 -19.93
N SER A 451 5.21 -8.41 -18.85
CA SER A 451 5.99 -9.55 -18.33
C SER A 451 5.23 -10.37 -17.28
N MET A 452 4.28 -9.76 -16.57
CA MET A 452 3.39 -10.43 -15.62
C MET A 452 2.11 -9.61 -15.43
N ILE A 453 0.99 -10.28 -15.23
CA ILE A 453 -0.32 -9.65 -14.93
C ILE A 453 -0.75 -10.07 -13.52
N THR A 454 -1.20 -9.13 -12.69
CA THR A 454 -1.91 -9.45 -11.45
C THR A 454 -3.38 -9.09 -11.60
N LEU A 455 -4.28 -10.04 -11.33
CA LEU A 455 -5.73 -9.84 -11.40
C LEU A 455 -6.35 -9.89 -10.01
N HIS A 456 -6.93 -8.76 -9.57
CA HIS A 456 -7.85 -8.76 -8.45
C HIS A 456 -9.23 -9.24 -8.91
N GLY A 457 -9.74 -10.34 -8.33
CA GLY A 457 -11.03 -10.96 -8.63
C GLY A 457 -12.28 -10.14 -8.26
N ARG A 458 -12.19 -8.81 -8.23
CA ARG A 458 -13.35 -7.92 -8.05
C ARG A 458 -13.36 -6.82 -9.09
N SER A 459 -14.55 -6.33 -9.41
CA SER A 459 -14.72 -5.09 -10.15
C SER A 459 -14.40 -3.87 -9.27
N ARG A 460 -14.28 -2.68 -9.87
CA ARG A 460 -14.16 -1.43 -9.11
C ARG A 460 -15.38 -1.19 -8.22
N GLU A 461 -16.58 -1.35 -8.76
CA GLU A 461 -17.84 -1.07 -8.05
C GLU A 461 -18.06 -1.96 -6.83
N GLN A 462 -17.67 -3.24 -6.94
CA GLN A 462 -17.75 -4.18 -5.82
C GLN A 462 -16.89 -3.77 -4.63
N ARG A 463 -15.85 -2.95 -4.83
CA ARG A 463 -14.87 -2.57 -3.80
C ARG A 463 -14.44 -3.77 -2.94
N TYR A 464 -15.03 -3.91 -1.75
CA TYR A 464 -14.84 -5.00 -0.80
C TYR A 464 -16.17 -5.59 -0.27
N THR A 465 -17.31 -5.32 -0.91
CA THR A 465 -18.65 -5.76 -0.46
C THR A 465 -19.00 -7.18 -0.91
N LYS A 466 -18.27 -7.71 -1.89
CA LYS A 466 -18.42 -9.07 -2.43
C LYS A 466 -17.14 -9.88 -2.23
N LEU A 467 -17.21 -11.20 -2.37
CA LEU A 467 -16.03 -12.06 -2.42
C LEU A 467 -15.30 -11.88 -3.76
N ALA A 468 -14.01 -12.20 -3.78
CA ALA A 468 -13.24 -12.30 -5.01
C ALA A 468 -13.69 -13.52 -5.84
N ASP A 469 -13.89 -13.30 -7.13
CA ASP A 469 -14.27 -14.30 -8.12
C ASP A 469 -13.03 -15.04 -8.62
N TRP A 470 -12.72 -16.17 -7.98
CA TRP A 470 -11.57 -17.00 -8.33
C TRP A 470 -11.81 -17.86 -9.57
N ASP A 471 -13.06 -18.19 -9.91
CA ASP A 471 -13.40 -18.91 -11.15
C ASP A 471 -13.09 -18.05 -12.39
N TYR A 472 -13.39 -16.76 -12.30
CA TYR A 472 -13.00 -15.81 -13.33
C TYR A 472 -11.49 -15.59 -13.39
N ILE A 473 -10.77 -15.66 -12.26
CA ILE A 473 -9.30 -15.68 -12.24
C ILE A 473 -8.76 -16.92 -12.96
N THR A 474 -9.31 -18.11 -12.72
CA THR A 474 -8.96 -19.36 -13.43
C THR A 474 -9.07 -19.17 -14.95
N THR A 475 -10.19 -18.61 -15.41
CA THR A 475 -10.42 -18.33 -16.83
C THR A 475 -9.37 -17.37 -17.39
N CYS A 476 -9.08 -16.29 -16.66
CA CYS A 476 -8.08 -15.30 -17.04
C CYS A 476 -6.64 -15.85 -17.03
N SER A 477 -6.32 -16.76 -16.10
CA SER A 477 -4.98 -17.38 -16.01
C SER A 477 -4.68 -18.19 -17.27
N LYS A 478 -5.65 -18.99 -17.72
CA LYS A 478 -5.55 -19.75 -18.98
C LYS A 478 -5.31 -18.85 -20.19
N LEU A 479 -6.00 -17.70 -20.25
CA LEU A 479 -5.85 -16.71 -21.33
C LEU A 479 -4.50 -15.97 -21.29
N ALA A 480 -3.90 -15.81 -20.11
CA ALA A 480 -2.62 -15.11 -19.95
C ALA A 480 -1.43 -15.96 -20.45
N SER A 481 -1.55 -17.28 -20.39
CA SER A 481 -0.47 -18.22 -20.72
C SER A 481 0.21 -17.92 -22.08
N PRO A 482 1.55 -17.93 -22.16
CA PRO A 482 2.52 -18.29 -21.10
C PRO A 482 2.95 -17.12 -20.20
N VAL A 483 2.34 -15.94 -20.32
CA VAL A 483 2.66 -14.81 -19.42
C VAL A 483 2.14 -15.14 -18.01
N PRO A 484 2.98 -15.06 -16.96
CA PRO A 484 2.55 -15.34 -15.60
C PRO A 484 1.39 -14.47 -15.15
N LEU A 485 0.36 -15.10 -14.55
CA LEU A 485 -0.76 -14.40 -13.93
C LEU A 485 -0.81 -14.67 -12.43
N PHE A 486 -0.81 -13.59 -11.65
CA PHE A 486 -0.98 -13.63 -10.20
C PHE A 486 -2.44 -13.43 -9.82
N GLY A 487 -2.97 -14.35 -9.03
CA GLY A 487 -4.29 -14.23 -8.42
C GLY A 487 -4.25 -13.32 -7.19
N ASN A 488 -5.25 -12.46 -7.04
CA ASN A 488 -5.37 -11.57 -5.88
C ASN A 488 -6.81 -11.51 -5.40
N GLY A 489 -7.00 -11.67 -4.09
CA GLY A 489 -8.29 -11.45 -3.44
C GLY A 489 -8.57 -12.44 -2.31
N ASP A 490 -8.89 -11.90 -1.13
CA ASP A 490 -9.53 -12.65 -0.04
C ASP A 490 -8.77 -13.82 0.59
N ILE A 491 -7.46 -13.88 0.37
CA ILE A 491 -6.55 -14.79 1.08
C ILE A 491 -6.34 -14.32 2.53
N LEU A 492 -6.81 -15.11 3.50
CA LEU A 492 -6.55 -14.94 4.94
C LEU A 492 -6.02 -16.21 5.60
N SER A 493 -5.89 -17.33 4.89
CA SER A 493 -5.38 -18.59 5.43
C SER A 493 -4.53 -19.34 4.40
N TYR A 494 -3.79 -20.35 4.85
CA TYR A 494 -3.04 -21.20 3.93
C TYR A 494 -3.99 -22.04 3.06
N GLU A 495 -5.15 -22.46 3.57
CA GLU A 495 -6.17 -23.15 2.78
C GLU A 495 -6.73 -22.27 1.67
N ASP A 496 -6.97 -20.99 1.93
CA ASP A 496 -7.36 -20.04 0.88
C ASP A 496 -6.29 -19.97 -0.21
N ALA A 497 -5.01 -19.96 0.18
CA ALA A 497 -3.90 -19.92 -0.76
C ALA A 497 -3.75 -21.22 -1.55
N MET A 498 -3.92 -22.39 -0.93
CA MET A 498 -3.87 -23.68 -1.62
C MET A 498 -5.01 -23.81 -2.64
N LYS A 499 -6.24 -23.44 -2.26
CA LYS A 499 -7.38 -23.37 -3.20
C LYS A 499 -7.13 -22.38 -4.33
N ALA A 500 -6.50 -21.25 -4.03
CA ALA A 500 -6.11 -20.29 -5.06
C ALA A 500 -5.04 -20.88 -6.02
N ARG A 501 -4.09 -21.69 -5.55
CA ARG A 501 -3.09 -22.34 -6.41
C ARG A 501 -3.73 -23.32 -7.41
N GLU A 502 -4.82 -23.98 -7.02
CA GLU A 502 -5.59 -24.89 -7.91
C GLU A 502 -6.18 -24.17 -9.14
N THR A 503 -6.29 -22.83 -9.13
CA THR A 503 -6.77 -22.04 -10.27
C THR A 503 -5.77 -21.93 -11.44
N GLY A 504 -4.56 -22.48 -11.29
CA GLY A 504 -3.51 -22.44 -12.30
C GLY A 504 -2.86 -21.06 -12.45
N VAL A 505 -2.93 -20.23 -11.40
CA VAL A 505 -2.15 -18.97 -11.31
C VAL A 505 -0.68 -19.28 -11.07
N SER A 506 0.22 -18.47 -11.61
CA SER A 506 1.68 -18.61 -11.40
C SER A 506 2.12 -18.24 -9.99
N GLY A 507 1.29 -17.49 -9.26
CA GLY A 507 1.56 -17.09 -7.89
C GLY A 507 0.39 -16.33 -7.29
N ILE A 508 0.51 -15.97 -6.02
CA ILE A 508 -0.56 -15.35 -5.25
C ILE A 508 -0.08 -14.02 -4.69
N MET A 509 -0.87 -12.97 -4.94
CA MET A 509 -0.67 -11.68 -4.31
C MET A 509 -1.57 -11.54 -3.07
N ILE A 510 -0.95 -11.27 -1.92
CA ILE A 510 -1.62 -11.16 -0.61
C ILE A 510 -1.66 -9.69 -0.19
N ALA A 511 -2.86 -9.21 0.18
CA ALA A 511 -3.10 -7.81 0.53
C ALA A 511 -3.53 -7.66 2.00
N ARG A 512 -4.84 -7.55 2.25
CA ARG A 512 -5.38 -7.35 3.61
C ARG A 512 -5.07 -8.50 4.57
N GLY A 513 -4.91 -9.73 4.06
CA GLY A 513 -4.48 -10.86 4.88
C GLY A 513 -3.16 -10.60 5.59
N ALA A 514 -2.17 -10.04 4.88
CA ALA A 514 -0.88 -9.67 5.45
C ALA A 514 -0.99 -8.51 6.47
N LEU A 515 -1.92 -7.57 6.27
CA LEU A 515 -2.18 -6.50 7.25
C LEU A 515 -2.83 -7.02 8.54
N ILE A 516 -3.66 -8.06 8.45
CA ILE A 516 -4.30 -8.70 9.60
C ILE A 516 -3.28 -9.57 10.34
N LYS A 517 -2.51 -10.38 9.60
CA LYS A 517 -1.45 -11.23 10.13
C LYS A 517 -0.27 -11.34 9.15
N PRO A 518 0.86 -10.64 9.38
CA PRO A 518 2.02 -10.72 8.49
C PRO A 518 2.60 -12.13 8.35
N TRP A 519 2.43 -13.00 9.34
CA TRP A 519 2.87 -14.39 9.31
C TRP A 519 2.07 -15.31 8.38
N ILE A 520 1.06 -14.78 7.67
CA ILE A 520 0.33 -15.53 6.63
C ILE A 520 1.26 -16.12 5.56
N PHE A 521 2.39 -15.46 5.26
CA PHE A 521 3.38 -15.99 4.33
C PHE A 521 4.01 -17.28 4.86
N THR A 522 4.36 -17.32 6.14
CA THR A 522 4.88 -18.51 6.82
C THR A 522 3.84 -19.61 6.86
N GLU A 523 2.58 -19.29 7.21
CA GLU A 523 1.48 -20.27 7.20
C GLU A 523 1.31 -20.93 5.83
N ILE A 524 1.40 -20.16 4.74
CA ILE A 524 1.28 -20.67 3.36
C ILE A 524 2.47 -21.55 2.99
N LYS A 525 3.69 -21.16 3.36
CA LYS A 525 4.90 -21.95 3.08
C LYS A 525 4.92 -23.25 3.87
N GLU A 526 4.50 -23.22 5.12
CA GLU A 526 4.47 -24.39 6.01
C GLU A 526 3.17 -25.20 5.90
N SER A 527 2.17 -24.70 5.17
CA SER A 527 0.85 -25.32 5.02
C SER A 527 0.18 -25.65 6.36
N ARG A 528 0.28 -24.73 7.32
CA ARG A 528 -0.33 -24.87 8.66
C ARG A 528 -0.74 -23.53 9.23
N HIS A 529 -1.67 -23.57 10.18
CA HIS A 529 -2.01 -22.39 10.98
C HIS A 529 -0.96 -22.09 12.04
N TRP A 530 -0.74 -20.80 12.28
CA TRP A 530 0.08 -20.29 13.36
C TRP A 530 -0.81 -19.62 14.40
N ASP A 531 -0.77 -20.13 15.64
CA ASP A 531 -1.46 -19.53 16.78
C ASP A 531 -0.50 -18.82 17.73
N ILE A 532 0.09 -17.72 17.25
CA ILE A 532 1.10 -16.99 18.02
C ILE A 532 0.49 -16.26 19.23
N SER A 533 1.29 -16.13 20.28
CA SER A 533 0.97 -15.43 21.51
C SER A 533 0.84 -13.91 21.31
N SER A 534 0.24 -13.22 22.28
CA SER A 534 0.19 -11.75 22.30
C SER A 534 1.58 -11.10 22.42
N ASN A 535 2.53 -11.76 23.10
CA ASN A 535 3.91 -11.27 23.21
C ASN A 535 4.64 -11.34 21.88
N GLU A 536 4.56 -12.46 21.16
CA GLU A 536 5.11 -12.58 19.80
C GLU A 536 4.50 -11.53 18.86
N ARG A 537 3.20 -11.26 18.98
CA ARG A 537 2.53 -10.19 18.23
C ARG A 537 3.06 -8.79 18.59
N LEU A 538 3.39 -8.53 19.85
CA LEU A 538 3.99 -7.27 20.29
C LEU A 538 5.43 -7.15 19.78
N ASP A 539 6.18 -8.26 19.71
CA ASP A 539 7.53 -8.29 19.14
C ASP A 539 7.53 -7.94 17.65
N ILE A 540 6.51 -8.38 16.90
CA ILE A 540 6.32 -7.94 15.50
C ILE A 540 6.11 -6.42 15.40
N LEU A 541 5.33 -5.82 16.31
CA LEU A 541 5.18 -4.36 16.36
C LEU A 541 6.48 -3.66 16.79
N ARG A 542 7.30 -4.31 17.63
CA ARG A 542 8.64 -3.84 17.98
C ARG A 542 9.58 -3.89 16.79
N ASP A 543 9.50 -4.91 15.95
CA ASP A 543 10.26 -5.00 14.70
C ASP A 543 9.89 -3.87 13.73
N PHE A 544 8.58 -3.63 13.57
CA PHE A 544 8.10 -2.48 12.79
C PHE A 544 8.62 -1.15 13.34
N THR A 545 8.65 -1.00 14.67
CA THR A 545 9.21 0.18 15.34
C THR A 545 10.67 0.36 15.00
N ASN A 546 11.48 -0.70 15.16
CA ASN A 546 12.92 -0.67 14.90
C ASN A 546 13.23 -0.33 13.43
N PHE A 547 12.56 -0.99 12.49
CA PHE A 547 12.67 -0.66 11.06
C PHE A 547 12.18 0.75 10.74
N GLY A 548 11.18 1.23 11.48
CA GLY A 548 10.67 2.58 11.39
C GLY A 548 11.68 3.64 11.87
N LEU A 549 12.42 3.36 12.95
CA LEU A 549 13.48 4.24 13.46
C LEU A 549 14.60 4.41 12.42
N GLU A 550 14.97 3.32 11.75
CA GLU A 550 15.95 3.36 10.65
C GLU A 550 15.43 4.16 9.45
N HIS A 551 14.15 4.01 9.11
CA HIS A 551 13.58 4.58 7.89
C HIS A 551 13.11 6.03 8.00
N TRP A 552 12.47 6.40 9.12
CA TRP A 552 11.89 7.72 9.35
C TRP A 552 12.64 8.56 10.38
N GLY A 553 13.38 7.91 11.27
CA GLY A 553 14.22 8.56 12.26
C GLY A 553 13.87 8.23 13.70
N SER A 554 14.84 8.48 14.58
CA SER A 554 14.70 8.34 16.03
C SER A 554 14.48 9.66 16.75
N ASP A 555 14.38 10.79 16.04
CA ASP A 555 13.92 12.07 16.58
C ASP A 555 12.42 12.05 16.90
N THR A 556 11.93 13.06 17.63
CA THR A 556 10.50 13.18 18.00
C THR A 556 9.61 12.99 16.76
N ARG A 557 9.92 13.70 15.66
CA ARG A 557 9.15 13.61 14.42
C ARG A 557 9.18 12.20 13.80
N GLY A 558 10.32 11.53 13.80
CA GLY A 558 10.46 10.16 13.34
C GLY A 558 9.59 9.20 14.14
N VAL A 559 9.67 9.27 15.47
CA VAL A 559 8.86 8.49 16.42
C VAL A 559 7.36 8.69 16.20
N GLU A 560 6.90 9.94 16.07
CA GLU A 560 5.48 10.23 15.81
C GLU A 560 5.01 9.72 14.44
N LYS A 561 5.90 9.73 13.46
CA LYS A 561 5.61 9.16 12.14
C LYS A 561 5.47 7.65 12.20
N ILE A 562 6.36 6.96 12.93
CA ILE A 562 6.24 5.52 13.21
C ILE A 562 4.90 5.24 13.88
N ARG A 563 4.55 5.99 14.94
CA ARG A 563 3.29 5.85 15.67
C ARG A 563 2.10 5.95 14.73
N THR A 564 2.06 7.00 13.91
CA THR A 564 0.95 7.22 12.96
C THR A 564 0.76 6.02 12.02
N PHE A 565 1.83 5.49 11.43
CA PHE A 565 1.72 4.33 10.54
C PHE A 565 1.42 3.02 11.28
N MET A 566 1.93 2.86 12.51
CA MET A 566 1.59 1.72 13.37
C MET A 566 0.10 1.72 13.70
N LEU A 567 -0.48 2.87 14.06
CA LEU A 567 -1.92 2.99 14.36
C LEU A 567 -2.79 2.70 13.13
N GLU A 568 -2.37 3.13 11.93
CA GLU A 568 -3.05 2.75 10.69
C GLU A 568 -3.01 1.24 10.47
N TRP A 569 -1.90 0.57 10.81
CA TRP A 569 -1.77 -0.87 10.69
C TRP A 569 -2.56 -1.64 11.77
N LEU A 570 -2.55 -1.18 13.02
CA LEU A 570 -3.33 -1.74 14.12
C LEU A 570 -4.83 -1.79 13.81
N SER A 571 -5.34 -0.83 13.02
CA SER A 571 -6.73 -0.83 12.53
C SER A 571 -7.10 -2.04 11.65
N PHE A 572 -6.11 -2.79 11.15
CA PHE A 572 -6.29 -4.07 10.48
C PHE A 572 -5.93 -5.25 11.38
N MET A 573 -4.81 -5.17 12.11
CA MET A 573 -4.31 -6.25 12.95
C MET A 573 -5.30 -6.63 14.07
N CYS A 574 -6.10 -5.67 14.57
CA CYS A 574 -7.15 -5.94 15.56
C CYS A 574 -8.25 -6.91 15.09
N ARG A 575 -8.29 -7.20 13.79
CA ARG A 575 -9.21 -8.18 13.21
C ARG A 575 -8.74 -9.62 13.33
N TYR A 576 -7.48 -9.84 13.69
CA TYR A 576 -6.95 -11.19 13.91
C TYR A 576 -7.61 -11.80 15.15
N ILE A 577 -8.03 -13.05 15.03
CA ILE A 577 -8.54 -13.86 16.13
C ILE A 577 -7.57 -15.03 16.29
N PRO A 578 -7.02 -15.26 17.49
CA PRO A 578 -6.19 -16.43 17.78
C PRO A 578 -6.88 -17.74 17.37
N VAL A 579 -6.12 -18.66 16.79
CA VAL A 579 -6.69 -19.89 16.22
C VAL A 579 -7.35 -20.74 17.30
N GLY A 580 -6.75 -20.82 18.49
CA GLY A 580 -7.31 -21.54 19.63
C GLY A 580 -8.65 -20.98 20.15
N LEU A 581 -9.02 -19.75 19.78
CA LEU A 581 -10.28 -19.09 20.17
C LEU A 581 -11.39 -19.29 19.12
N LEU A 582 -11.06 -19.69 17.90
CA LEU A 582 -12.03 -19.93 16.85
C LEU A 582 -12.78 -21.24 17.11
N GLU A 583 -14.10 -21.22 16.91
CA GLU A 583 -14.91 -22.43 16.84
C GLU A 583 -14.71 -23.15 15.50
N ARG A 584 -14.58 -22.35 14.41
CA ARG A 584 -14.34 -22.85 13.06
C ARG A 584 -13.12 -22.19 12.46
N VAL A 585 -12.17 -23.02 12.04
CA VAL A 585 -10.97 -22.62 11.33
C VAL A 585 -11.13 -22.92 9.82
N PRO A 586 -10.68 -22.05 8.90
CA PRO A 586 -10.09 -20.73 9.13
C PRO A 586 -11.13 -19.61 9.31
N GLN A 587 -10.68 -18.51 9.93
CA GLN A 587 -11.36 -17.21 9.90
C GLN A 587 -11.47 -16.72 8.46
N LYS A 588 -12.65 -16.30 8.02
CA LYS A 588 -12.85 -15.72 6.69
C LYS A 588 -12.58 -14.22 6.69
N ILE A 589 -12.05 -13.70 5.58
CA ILE A 589 -11.66 -12.28 5.50
C ILE A 589 -12.81 -11.28 5.64
N ASN A 590 -14.04 -11.71 5.36
CA ASN A 590 -15.25 -10.91 5.48
C ASN A 590 -15.88 -11.00 6.87
N GLU A 591 -15.44 -11.96 7.70
CA GLU A 591 -15.88 -12.07 9.08
C GLU A 591 -15.27 -10.96 9.94
N ARG A 592 -16.07 -10.49 10.89
CA ARG A 592 -15.70 -9.49 11.89
C ARG A 592 -15.65 -10.14 13.26
N PRO A 593 -14.59 -9.89 14.05
CA PRO A 593 -14.59 -10.36 15.42
C PRO A 593 -15.75 -9.70 16.19
N PRO A 594 -16.62 -10.47 16.87
CA PRO A 594 -17.48 -9.91 17.90
C PRO A 594 -16.62 -9.44 19.10
N TYR A 595 -17.24 -8.89 20.14
CA TYR A 595 -16.51 -8.67 21.39
C TYR A 595 -16.16 -10.01 22.05
N TYR A 596 -14.87 -10.23 22.28
CA TYR A 596 -14.34 -11.42 22.93
C TYR A 596 -13.19 -11.08 23.88
N MET A 597 -13.00 -11.88 24.92
CA MET A 597 -11.81 -11.83 25.78
C MET A 597 -10.71 -12.69 25.19
N GLY A 598 -9.53 -12.10 25.03
CA GLY A 598 -8.31 -12.81 24.67
C GLY A 598 -7.84 -13.76 25.78
N ARG A 599 -6.82 -14.57 25.48
CA ARG A 599 -6.15 -15.43 26.48
C ARG A 599 -5.51 -14.66 27.63
N ASN A 600 -5.21 -13.38 27.41
CA ASN A 600 -4.65 -12.47 28.41
C ASN A 600 -5.00 -11.01 28.09
N TYR A 601 -4.63 -10.10 29.00
CA TYR A 601 -4.86 -8.66 28.86
C TYR A 601 -4.40 -8.10 27.52
N LEU A 602 -3.14 -8.35 27.15
CA LEU A 602 -2.55 -7.81 25.93
C LEU A 602 -3.28 -8.31 24.67
N GLU A 603 -3.74 -9.55 24.68
CA GLU A 603 -4.54 -10.10 23.59
C GLU A 603 -5.91 -9.42 23.47
N SER A 604 -6.60 -9.19 24.59
CA SER A 604 -7.84 -8.40 24.60
C SER A 604 -7.60 -6.97 24.12
N LEU A 605 -6.52 -6.32 24.58
CA LEU A 605 -6.15 -4.97 24.16
C LEU A 605 -5.91 -4.91 22.63
N MET A 606 -5.19 -5.88 22.07
CA MET A 606 -4.95 -5.98 20.63
C MET A 606 -6.22 -6.28 19.82
N ALA A 607 -7.22 -6.92 20.40
CA ALA A 607 -8.52 -7.18 19.75
C ALA A 607 -9.44 -5.94 19.72
N SER A 608 -9.13 -4.91 20.53
CA SER A 608 -9.95 -3.71 20.61
C SER A 608 -10.03 -2.96 19.29
N GLN A 609 -11.21 -2.42 18.99
CA GLN A 609 -11.44 -1.54 17.83
C GLN A 609 -11.38 -0.06 18.21
N HIS A 610 -11.10 0.26 19.48
CA HIS A 610 -11.01 1.63 19.97
C HIS A 610 -9.61 2.20 19.72
N VAL A 611 -9.56 3.41 19.15
CA VAL A 611 -8.30 4.10 18.84
C VAL A 611 -7.46 4.36 20.09
N GLY A 612 -8.09 4.64 21.24
CA GLY A 612 -7.38 4.84 22.51
C GLY A 612 -6.56 3.60 22.93
N ASP A 613 -7.08 2.40 22.68
CA ASP A 613 -6.37 1.16 22.97
C ASP A 613 -5.20 0.91 22.01
N TRP A 614 -5.33 1.32 20.75
CA TRP A 614 -4.20 1.30 19.81
C TRP A 614 -3.10 2.27 20.21
N VAL A 615 -3.50 3.45 20.74
CA VAL A 615 -2.55 4.42 21.31
C VAL A 615 -1.81 3.80 22.49
N ARG A 616 -2.52 3.18 23.44
CA ARG A 616 -1.93 2.44 24.57
C ARG A 616 -0.87 1.42 24.11
N ILE A 617 -1.18 0.60 23.09
CA ILE A 617 -0.20 -0.35 22.50
C ILE A 617 1.02 0.40 21.94
N SER A 618 0.80 1.51 21.21
CA SER A 618 1.89 2.29 20.65
C SER A 618 2.78 2.92 21.73
N GLU A 619 2.22 3.30 22.88
CA GLU A 619 2.96 3.88 24.00
C GLU A 619 3.90 2.87 24.67
N MET A 620 3.51 1.59 24.70
CA MET A 620 4.41 0.51 25.15
C MET A 620 5.71 0.46 24.34
N LEU A 621 5.69 0.92 23.09
CA LEU A 621 6.83 0.82 22.18
C LEU A 621 7.52 2.17 21.92
N LEU A 622 6.75 3.26 21.88
CA LEU A 622 7.20 4.59 21.43
C LEU A 622 7.11 5.65 22.54
N GLY A 623 6.78 5.25 23.78
CA GLY A 623 6.60 6.16 24.89
C GLY A 623 5.28 6.93 24.81
N PRO A 624 4.99 7.78 25.81
CA PRO A 624 3.73 8.51 25.89
C PRO A 624 3.49 9.40 24.67
N VAL A 625 2.22 9.58 24.30
CA VAL A 625 1.84 10.54 23.26
C VAL A 625 1.90 11.99 23.76
N PRO A 626 2.10 12.98 22.87
CA PRO A 626 1.89 14.38 23.21
C PRO A 626 0.47 14.66 23.70
N THR A 627 0.29 15.65 24.58
CA THR A 627 -1.01 15.98 25.22
C THR A 627 -2.12 16.32 24.22
N ASN A 628 -1.77 16.86 23.05
CA ASN A 628 -2.70 17.21 21.98
C ASN A 628 -2.76 16.16 20.85
N PHE A 629 -2.26 14.94 21.08
CA PHE A 629 -2.25 13.89 20.08
C PHE A 629 -3.68 13.43 19.75
N ASN A 630 -4.03 13.50 18.47
CA ASN A 630 -5.29 12.98 17.96
C ASN A 630 -5.04 12.17 16.70
N PHE A 631 -5.58 10.95 16.67
CA PHE A 631 -5.47 10.06 15.53
C PHE A 631 -6.86 9.63 15.05
N LEU A 632 -7.06 9.75 13.73
CA LEU A 632 -8.21 9.17 13.04
C LEU A 632 -7.71 8.25 11.94
N PRO A 633 -8.05 6.94 11.98
CA PRO A 633 -7.61 5.99 10.97
C PRO A 633 -8.16 6.37 9.60
N LYS A 634 -7.31 6.28 8.57
CA LYS A 634 -7.67 6.60 7.18
C LYS A 634 -8.64 5.56 6.62
N HIS A 635 -8.46 4.31 7.02
CA HIS A 635 -9.41 3.26 6.73
C HIS A 635 -10.37 3.16 7.91
N LYS A 636 -11.59 3.70 7.76
CA LYS A 636 -12.71 3.20 8.54
C LYS A 636 -12.85 1.72 8.17
N ALA A 637 -12.25 0.82 8.94
CA ALA A 637 -12.66 -0.57 8.95
C ALA A 637 -14.13 -0.50 9.38
N ASN A 638 -15.07 -0.42 8.42
CA ASN A 638 -16.46 -0.01 8.60
C ASN A 638 -17.04 -0.41 9.98
N ALA A 639 -16.85 0.45 10.98
CA ALA A 639 -17.73 0.56 12.11
C ALA A 639 -18.96 1.25 11.53
N TYR A 640 -19.91 0.41 11.08
CA TYR A 640 -21.24 0.90 10.80
C TYR A 640 -21.74 1.58 12.09
N LYS A 641 -22.31 2.77 11.92
CA LYS A 641 -23.19 3.36 12.93
C LYS A 641 -24.34 2.41 13.20
#